data_AF-A0A522PUD6-F1
#
_entry.id   AF-A0A522PUD6-F1
#
_cell.length_a   1.000
_cell.length_b   1.000
_cell.length_c   1.000
_cell.angle_alpha   90.00
_cell.angle_beta   90.00
_cell.angle_gamma   90.00
#
_symmetry.space_group_name_H-M   'P 1'
#
loop_
_entity.id
_entity.type
_entity.pdbx_description
1 polymer ?
#
loop_
_entity_poly.entity_id
_entity_poly.type
_entity_poly.pdbx_seq_one_letter_code
_entity_poly.pdbx_strand_id
1 'polypeptide(L)'
;MDRRRFLEQSAAYVLVRAKPWPGRLEAQEAPIEQGASTPLPIPEPHFPDRLHLFIWRNWELANIDRLARVLETTPESILEIGNSMGLPKKVELSDDYLQRIYITVIRQNWHILPDDQLMELLGWDVQEYEYHLKEDDFLWVKLGMLKPKCDRLRYSPPSPLARERAAEIREIVRETMGAAIDEAGEPAFTFIKRLSDTRTTSLRDPSSKAFENEIDLSTGWILLSPTPSSRFLLDLVQDFRMYLAAAMDSELRSGGAVGSVQKLIRIEADSSISHASGSFEISTSPNEIRVLGQDAQGVREAFSYLKDQMEARGGPYLARGTVRRSTRLDPRYVYSYFALYGDPLMDEKNNPFPDGLLDKLSRSGVNGVWLQAVLRNLAPSTIFPEFGKGSEIRLRNLRKLVDRAALHGVKIYLYLNEPRSMPADFFTRHLRVRGTHDPGDTRFFAMCTSTTEVREWLSESLAYVFSQAPGLGGIFCITASENLTNCVSHGHSEFCPRCSKLDGSNVIAQLIRTFRTGVRRKSASADIIAWDWGWGKNWIRNGANPSNVIPQLPEDVALLSVSEWAKQIDRGGHPAQVGEYSISVVGPGPRALQNWEIARRSRLKRLAKVQWSCTWEISAVPYIPVPGLIVQHCENLVKPGVEGLMASWTVGGYPSPNFEVAKRYYFSPLPFSSEEVLREVALRRYGKDAASQILDAWKAFGEAFVQYPMEGGNVVYHVPTQHGPANLLRLQPTGYKAGMMLFPYDDYEHWVGSYPVRIAEDQFQKLAVMWKKGLETFLKALNRVPRQKLSAAQIDLGIAETCYLHFQSVANQIRFYRLREEYLSAHGAAQRELGRQMAQIAENEIQLSVRQYHNARRDSCIGYEASNQYYYRPLDLVEKVLNCHYVQTRITAEIDRQV
;
A
#
# COMPACT_ATOMS: atom_id res chain seq x y z
N MET A 1 -19.13 9.80 27.57
CA MET A 1 -18.44 10.51 26.47
C MET A 1 -19.16 10.13 25.20
N ASP A 2 -19.67 11.09 24.41
CA ASP A 2 -20.43 10.78 23.20
C ASP A 2 -19.46 10.29 22.11
N ARG A 3 -19.46 8.99 21.85
CA ARG A 3 -18.50 8.27 21.01
C ARG A 3 -18.45 8.78 19.56
N ARG A 4 -19.59 9.21 19.00
CA ARG A 4 -19.63 9.83 17.67
C ARG A 4 -18.74 11.09 17.64
N ARG A 5 -18.72 11.82 18.76
CA ARG A 5 -17.85 12.98 18.98
C ARG A 5 -16.38 12.66 19.17
N PHE A 6 -16.03 11.40 19.45
CA PHE A 6 -14.65 10.95 19.49
C PHE A 6 -14.10 10.57 18.11
N LEU A 7 -14.93 9.97 17.27
CA LEU A 7 -14.53 9.43 15.97
C LEU A 7 -14.59 10.45 14.82
N GLU A 8 -15.49 11.43 14.93
CA GLU A 8 -15.50 12.65 14.09
C GLU A 8 -14.20 13.48 14.18
N GLN A 9 -13.31 13.17 15.13
CA GLN A 9 -12.03 13.85 15.36
C GLN A 9 -10.93 13.42 14.36
N SER A 10 -11.23 12.48 13.45
CA SER A 10 -10.29 12.05 12.41
C SER A 10 -10.22 13.08 11.28
N ALA A 11 -9.00 13.47 10.96
CA ALA A 11 -8.51 14.20 9.80
C ALA A 11 -9.38 14.15 8.50
N ALA A 12 -9.87 12.97 8.10
CA ALA A 12 -10.68 12.83 6.89
C ALA A 12 -12.16 13.25 7.04
N TYR A 13 -12.67 13.39 8.27
CA TYR A 13 -14.04 13.89 8.53
C TYR A 13 -14.26 15.29 7.96
N VAL A 14 -13.25 16.14 8.02
CA VAL A 14 -13.32 17.53 7.56
C VAL A 14 -12.92 17.65 6.09
N LEU A 15 -11.97 16.84 5.63
CA LEU A 15 -11.58 16.68 4.23
C LEU A 15 -12.80 16.32 3.34
N VAL A 16 -13.70 15.49 3.88
CA VAL A 16 -14.99 15.14 3.29
C VAL A 16 -16.00 16.31 3.25
N ARG A 17 -15.96 17.22 4.24
CA ARG A 17 -16.86 18.40 4.33
C ARG A 17 -16.31 19.68 3.67
N ALA A 18 -15.02 19.79 3.39
CA ALA A 18 -14.40 20.96 2.76
C ALA A 18 -14.71 21.01 1.25
N LYS A 19 -15.39 22.08 0.78
CA LYS A 19 -15.73 22.26 -0.64
C LYS A 19 -14.49 22.58 -1.49
N PRO A 20 -14.05 21.67 -2.37
CA PRO A 20 -13.95 22.04 -3.79
C PRO A 20 -14.29 20.93 -4.81
N TRP A 21 -14.64 19.71 -4.39
CA TRP A 21 -14.89 18.58 -5.30
C TRP A 21 -16.32 18.59 -5.87
N PRO A 22 -16.54 18.55 -7.20
CA PRO A 22 -17.84 18.21 -7.77
C PRO A 22 -17.99 16.69 -7.69
N GLY A 23 -18.57 16.20 -6.59
CA GLY A 23 -18.67 14.78 -6.28
C GLY A 23 -18.34 14.56 -4.81
N ARG A 24 -19.32 14.85 -3.95
CA ARG A 24 -19.20 14.76 -2.50
C ARG A 24 -18.94 13.30 -2.09
N LEU A 25 -18.05 13.09 -1.12
CA LEU A 25 -18.33 12.12 -0.07
C LEU A 25 -19.49 12.72 0.73
N GLU A 26 -20.74 12.52 0.30
CA GLU A 26 -21.83 12.77 1.23
C GLU A 26 -21.67 11.71 2.32
N ALA A 27 -21.24 12.13 3.51
CA ALA A 27 -21.47 11.32 4.68
C ALA A 27 -22.93 10.86 4.60
N GLN A 28 -23.21 9.60 4.95
CA GLN A 28 -24.59 9.09 5.06
C GLN A 28 -25.45 9.91 6.06
N GLU A 29 -24.88 10.97 6.64
CA GLU A 29 -25.42 11.87 7.65
C GLU A 29 -26.33 12.99 7.13
N ALA A 30 -26.42 13.27 5.82
CA ALA A 30 -27.31 14.34 5.35
C ALA A 30 -28.80 14.16 5.79
N PRO A 31 -29.33 12.92 5.95
CA PRO A 31 -30.62 12.68 6.62
C PRO A 31 -30.52 12.56 8.15
N ILE A 32 -29.34 12.28 8.73
CA ILE A 32 -29.14 11.97 10.16
C ILE A 32 -29.01 13.24 11.02
N GLU A 33 -28.58 14.37 10.45
CA GLU A 33 -28.56 15.68 11.14
C GLU A 33 -29.97 16.17 11.55
N GLN A 34 -31.05 15.51 11.10
CA GLN A 34 -32.44 15.85 11.43
C GLN A 34 -33.10 14.92 12.48
N GLY A 35 -32.32 14.17 13.26
CA GLY A 35 -32.87 13.27 14.29
C GLY A 35 -33.40 11.94 13.74
N ALA A 36 -32.95 11.53 12.54
CA ALA A 36 -33.25 10.22 12.00
C ALA A 36 -32.58 9.10 12.82
N SER A 37 -33.28 7.98 12.98
CA SER A 37 -32.77 6.80 13.68
C SER A 37 -31.48 6.27 13.03
N THR A 38 -30.50 5.86 13.85
CA THR A 38 -29.32 5.11 13.38
C THR A 38 -29.77 3.96 12.47
N PRO A 39 -29.19 3.79 11.28
CA PRO A 39 -29.63 2.80 10.32
C PRO A 39 -29.46 1.38 10.85
N LEU A 40 -30.35 0.50 10.41
CA LEU A 40 -30.34 -0.92 10.77
C LEU A 40 -29.26 -1.66 9.98
N PRO A 41 -28.63 -2.70 10.56
CA PRO A 41 -27.65 -3.51 9.87
C PRO A 41 -28.22 -4.18 8.62
N ILE A 42 -27.38 -4.41 7.63
CA ILE A 42 -27.77 -5.09 6.38
C ILE A 42 -28.01 -6.58 6.68
N PRO A 43 -29.19 -7.13 6.37
CA PRO A 43 -29.45 -8.56 6.52
C PRO A 43 -28.72 -9.37 5.44
N GLU A 44 -28.28 -10.58 5.81
CA GLU A 44 -27.61 -11.53 4.90
C GLU A 44 -28.47 -12.79 4.73
N PRO A 45 -29.52 -12.75 3.89
CA PRO A 45 -30.54 -13.80 3.82
C PRO A 45 -30.06 -15.11 3.18
N HIS A 46 -28.84 -15.15 2.64
CA HIS A 46 -28.22 -16.41 2.21
C HIS A 46 -27.82 -17.30 3.39
N PHE A 47 -27.70 -16.75 4.60
CA PHE A 47 -27.51 -17.50 5.85
C PHE A 47 -28.81 -17.79 6.59
N PRO A 48 -28.85 -18.81 7.46
CA PRO A 48 -30.02 -19.13 8.27
C PRO A 48 -30.44 -18.00 9.21
N ASP A 49 -29.47 -17.40 9.89
CA ASP A 49 -29.65 -16.34 10.88
C ASP A 49 -28.32 -15.61 11.17
N ARG A 50 -28.37 -14.62 12.07
CA ARG A 50 -27.21 -13.80 12.46
C ARG A 50 -26.14 -14.60 13.23
N LEU A 51 -26.52 -15.70 13.91
CA LEU A 51 -25.59 -16.55 14.65
C LEU A 51 -24.69 -17.34 13.69
N HIS A 52 -25.29 -17.94 12.66
CA HIS A 52 -24.57 -18.66 11.60
C HIS A 52 -23.65 -17.72 10.82
N LEU A 53 -24.15 -16.53 10.45
CA LEU A 53 -23.35 -15.48 9.80
C LEU A 53 -22.12 -15.08 10.63
N PHE A 54 -22.29 -14.85 11.94
CA PHE A 54 -21.20 -14.48 12.83
C PHE A 54 -20.13 -15.57 12.91
N ILE A 55 -20.53 -16.84 13.04
CA ILE A 55 -19.59 -17.96 13.10
C ILE A 55 -18.85 -18.12 11.77
N TRP A 56 -19.54 -17.98 10.64
CA TRP A 56 -18.94 -18.05 9.31
C TRP A 56 -17.84 -16.99 9.12
N ARG A 57 -18.19 -15.71 9.26
CA ARG A 57 -17.26 -14.60 8.99
C ARG A 57 -16.08 -14.53 9.96
N ASN A 58 -16.19 -15.12 11.15
CA ASN A 58 -15.11 -15.14 12.14
C ASN A 58 -14.33 -16.46 12.22
N TRP A 59 -14.66 -17.45 11.39
CA TRP A 59 -14.01 -18.76 11.44
C TRP A 59 -12.49 -18.69 11.21
N GLU A 60 -12.07 -17.81 10.29
CA GLU A 60 -10.67 -17.52 10.00
C GLU A 60 -10.11 -16.33 10.81
N LEU A 61 -10.90 -15.68 11.68
CA LEU A 61 -10.52 -14.40 12.29
C LEU A 61 -10.39 -14.42 13.82
N ALA A 62 -11.03 -15.38 14.50
CA ALA A 62 -10.96 -15.50 15.96
C ALA A 62 -10.85 -16.96 16.40
N ASN A 63 -10.33 -17.18 17.61
CA ASN A 63 -10.28 -18.51 18.23
C ASN A 63 -11.64 -18.89 18.83
N ILE A 64 -11.89 -20.19 18.95
CA ILE A 64 -13.21 -20.72 19.33
C ILE A 64 -13.61 -20.28 20.74
N ASP A 65 -12.67 -20.25 21.66
CA ASP A 65 -12.88 -19.78 23.04
C ASP A 65 -13.35 -18.32 23.07
N ARG A 66 -12.79 -17.46 22.21
CA ARG A 66 -13.21 -16.07 22.06
C ARG A 66 -14.61 -15.95 21.49
N LEU A 67 -14.92 -16.72 20.44
CA LEU A 67 -16.27 -16.74 19.84
C LEU A 67 -17.33 -17.22 20.83
N ALA A 68 -17.03 -18.29 21.56
CA ALA A 68 -17.90 -18.85 22.59
C ALA A 68 -18.19 -17.83 23.70
N ARG A 69 -17.16 -17.08 24.13
CA ARG A 69 -17.29 -16.02 25.12
C ARG A 69 -18.23 -14.90 24.66
N VAL A 70 -18.00 -14.35 23.47
CA VAL A 70 -18.81 -13.26 22.89
C VAL A 70 -20.28 -13.65 22.77
N LEU A 71 -20.56 -14.91 22.44
CA LEU A 71 -21.91 -15.46 22.29
C LEU A 71 -22.51 -16.02 23.59
N GLU A 72 -21.77 -16.01 24.69
CA GLU A 72 -22.16 -16.59 25.99
C GLU A 72 -22.53 -18.08 25.90
N THR A 73 -21.69 -18.87 25.24
CA THR A 73 -21.90 -20.31 25.01
C THR A 73 -20.60 -21.12 25.18
N THR A 74 -20.60 -22.40 24.80
CA THR A 74 -19.43 -23.28 24.88
C THR A 74 -18.71 -23.42 23.53
N PRO A 75 -17.39 -23.72 23.54
CA PRO A 75 -16.64 -24.05 22.33
C PRO A 75 -17.29 -25.12 21.45
N GLU A 76 -17.90 -26.14 22.06
CA GLU A 76 -18.54 -27.25 21.36
C GLU A 76 -19.73 -26.79 20.51
N SER A 77 -20.56 -25.88 21.05
CA SER A 77 -21.68 -25.30 20.29
C SER A 77 -21.23 -24.47 19.10
N ILE A 78 -20.10 -23.76 19.20
CA ILE A 78 -19.52 -23.01 18.08
C ILE A 78 -19.04 -23.98 16.98
N LEU A 79 -18.35 -25.05 17.38
CA LEU A 79 -17.87 -26.08 16.45
C LEU A 79 -19.04 -26.81 15.77
N GLU A 80 -20.11 -27.13 16.50
CA GLU A 80 -21.31 -27.77 15.97
C GLU A 80 -21.95 -26.91 14.87
N ILE A 81 -22.15 -25.61 15.11
CA ILE A 81 -22.72 -24.70 14.12
C ILE A 81 -21.80 -24.58 12.90
N GLY A 82 -20.49 -24.40 13.10
CA GLY A 82 -19.53 -24.34 11.98
C GLY A 82 -19.57 -25.60 11.11
N ASN A 83 -19.56 -26.77 11.75
CA ASN A 83 -19.65 -28.07 11.07
C ASN A 83 -20.98 -28.23 10.32
N SER A 84 -22.09 -27.73 10.87
CA SER A 84 -23.40 -27.82 10.22
C SER A 84 -23.47 -27.10 8.86
N MET A 85 -22.67 -26.03 8.68
CA MET A 85 -22.54 -25.27 7.43
C MET A 85 -21.44 -25.79 6.49
N GLY A 86 -20.69 -26.83 6.89
CA GLY A 86 -19.59 -27.36 6.08
C GLY A 86 -18.29 -26.57 6.15
N LEU A 87 -18.09 -25.75 7.19
CA LEU A 87 -16.81 -25.05 7.38
C LEU A 87 -15.65 -26.04 7.54
N PRO A 88 -14.44 -25.69 7.05
CA PRO A 88 -13.28 -26.54 7.20
C PRO A 88 -12.88 -26.67 8.67
N LYS A 89 -12.04 -27.65 8.97
CA LYS A 89 -11.51 -27.83 10.33
C LYS A 89 -10.93 -26.52 10.86
N LYS A 90 -11.40 -26.09 12.03
CA LYS A 90 -10.92 -24.88 12.68
C LYS A 90 -9.43 -24.99 13.00
N VAL A 91 -8.70 -23.93 12.69
CA VAL A 91 -7.29 -23.74 13.06
C VAL A 91 -7.21 -22.75 14.21
N GLU A 92 -6.33 -23.04 15.17
CA GLU A 92 -5.99 -22.12 16.26
C GLU A 92 -5.07 -21.01 15.74
N LEU A 93 -5.46 -19.76 15.98
CA LEU A 93 -4.74 -18.56 15.54
C LEU A 93 -3.74 -18.13 16.61
N SER A 94 -2.56 -17.68 16.18
CA SER A 94 -1.52 -17.17 17.08
C SER A 94 -1.79 -15.74 17.54
N ASP A 95 -1.14 -15.33 18.63
CA ASP A 95 -1.23 -13.95 19.14
C ASP A 95 -0.75 -12.91 18.10
N ASP A 96 0.32 -13.19 17.35
CA ASP A 96 0.80 -12.29 16.28
C ASP A 96 -0.23 -12.15 15.15
N TYR A 97 -0.95 -13.23 14.83
CA TYR A 97 -2.05 -13.16 13.86
C TYR A 97 -3.16 -12.23 14.36
N LEU A 98 -3.63 -12.45 15.60
CA LEU A 98 -4.73 -11.68 16.19
C LEU A 98 -4.36 -10.19 16.34
N GLN A 99 -3.10 -9.89 16.68
CA GLN A 99 -2.59 -8.53 16.75
C GLN A 99 -2.57 -7.82 15.38
N ARG A 100 -2.50 -8.55 14.27
CA ARG A 100 -2.38 -7.99 12.91
C ARG A 100 -3.69 -7.88 12.13
N ILE A 101 -4.76 -8.56 12.54
CA ILE A 101 -5.98 -8.74 11.74
C ILE A 101 -7.19 -7.93 12.23
N TYR A 102 -7.00 -7.05 13.20
CA TYR A 102 -8.08 -6.32 13.89
C TYR A 102 -8.97 -5.45 12.98
N ILE A 103 -8.45 -4.82 11.92
CA ILE A 103 -9.25 -4.04 10.96
C ILE A 103 -10.19 -4.96 10.18
N THR A 104 -9.68 -6.12 9.73
CA THR A 104 -10.53 -7.12 9.08
C THR A 104 -11.60 -7.63 10.04
N VAL A 105 -11.27 -7.89 11.33
CA VAL A 105 -12.27 -8.27 12.36
C VAL A 105 -13.34 -7.20 12.53
N ILE A 106 -12.94 -5.92 12.69
CA ILE A 106 -13.85 -4.78 12.85
C ILE A 106 -14.81 -4.71 11.66
N ARG A 107 -14.27 -4.77 10.44
CA ARG A 107 -15.04 -4.65 9.21
C ARG A 107 -16.05 -5.79 9.04
N GLN A 108 -15.63 -7.04 9.26
CA GLN A 108 -16.48 -8.22 9.07
C GLN A 108 -17.66 -8.27 10.06
N ASN A 109 -17.50 -7.65 11.23
CA ASN A 109 -18.53 -7.62 12.28
C ASN A 109 -19.29 -6.29 12.36
N TRP A 110 -18.99 -5.34 11.46
CA TRP A 110 -19.54 -3.98 11.51
C TRP A 110 -21.07 -3.93 11.45
N HIS A 111 -21.69 -4.87 10.73
CA HIS A 111 -23.15 -5.03 10.63
C HIS A 111 -23.70 -6.15 11.53
N ILE A 112 -22.86 -6.84 12.31
CA ILE A 112 -23.24 -8.04 13.06
C ILE A 112 -23.34 -7.74 14.55
N LEU A 113 -22.32 -7.09 15.11
CA LEU A 113 -22.16 -6.90 16.53
C LEU A 113 -22.36 -5.44 16.95
N PRO A 114 -22.95 -5.18 18.13
CA PRO A 114 -22.77 -3.91 18.80
C PRO A 114 -21.31 -3.74 19.24
N ASP A 115 -20.96 -2.52 19.61
CA ASP A 115 -19.57 -2.15 19.87
C ASP A 115 -18.95 -2.83 21.08
N ASP A 116 -19.74 -3.05 22.14
CA ASP A 116 -19.31 -3.77 23.34
C ASP A 116 -18.89 -5.20 23.00
N GLN A 117 -19.66 -5.91 22.17
CA GLN A 117 -19.29 -7.25 21.71
C GLN A 117 -18.12 -7.23 20.73
N LEU A 118 -17.97 -6.18 19.92
CA LEU A 118 -16.81 -6.03 19.05
C LEU A 118 -15.52 -5.82 19.85
N MET A 119 -15.56 -5.00 20.90
CA MET A 119 -14.45 -4.83 21.84
C MET A 119 -14.15 -6.13 22.58
N GLU A 120 -15.17 -6.88 22.99
CA GLU A 120 -14.99 -8.20 23.60
C GLU A 120 -14.32 -9.20 22.64
N LEU A 121 -14.72 -9.21 21.36
CA LEU A 121 -14.12 -10.06 20.32
C LEU A 121 -12.63 -9.72 20.11
N LEU A 122 -12.30 -8.43 20.08
CA LEU A 122 -10.92 -7.93 19.94
C LEU A 122 -10.09 -8.12 21.21
N GLY A 123 -10.74 -8.16 22.38
CA GLY A 123 -10.07 -8.13 23.68
C GLY A 123 -9.55 -6.74 24.07
N TRP A 124 -10.20 -5.69 23.58
CA TRP A 124 -9.81 -4.29 23.79
C TRP A 124 -10.68 -3.59 24.82
N ASP A 125 -10.14 -2.53 25.41
CA ASP A 125 -10.93 -1.56 26.15
C ASP A 125 -11.45 -0.43 25.23
N VAL A 126 -12.26 0.46 25.80
CA VAL A 126 -12.85 1.59 25.06
C VAL A 126 -11.77 2.54 24.52
N GLN A 127 -10.69 2.76 25.26
CA GLN A 127 -9.64 3.72 24.88
C GLN A 127 -8.83 3.21 23.70
N GLU A 128 -8.46 1.92 23.72
CA GLU A 128 -7.74 1.25 22.63
C GLU A 128 -8.59 1.22 21.35
N TYR A 129 -9.86 0.82 21.47
CA TYR A 129 -10.79 0.79 20.33
C TYR A 129 -11.00 2.18 19.70
N GLU A 130 -11.20 3.20 20.53
CA GLU A 130 -11.33 4.59 20.07
C GLU A 130 -10.04 5.11 19.43
N TYR A 131 -8.88 4.80 20.01
CA TYR A 131 -7.57 5.16 19.47
C TYR A 131 -7.37 4.62 18.05
N HIS A 132 -7.59 3.32 17.85
CA HIS A 132 -7.40 2.67 16.55
C HIS A 132 -8.34 3.21 15.47
N LEU A 133 -9.63 3.41 15.79
CA LEU A 133 -10.56 4.02 14.83
C LEU A 133 -10.15 5.43 14.38
N LYS A 134 -9.41 6.16 15.21
CA LYS A 134 -8.96 7.54 14.94
C LYS A 134 -7.59 7.61 14.26
N GLU A 135 -6.61 6.86 14.77
CA GLU A 135 -5.19 7.03 14.40
C GLU A 135 -4.74 6.07 13.28
N ASP A 136 -5.45 4.96 13.04
CA ASP A 136 -5.10 4.01 11.98
C ASP A 136 -5.58 4.47 10.61
N ASP A 137 -4.79 5.33 9.96
CA ASP A 137 -4.97 5.75 8.56
C ASP A 137 -6.44 5.98 8.17
N PHE A 138 -7.14 6.85 8.92
CA PHE A 138 -8.54 7.22 8.66
C PHE A 138 -9.56 6.08 8.75
N LEU A 139 -9.33 5.08 9.61
CA LEU A 139 -10.18 3.88 9.71
C LEU A 139 -11.67 4.21 9.87
N TRP A 140 -12.08 5.15 10.74
CA TRP A 140 -13.48 5.55 10.87
C TRP A 140 -14.12 6.02 9.55
N VAL A 141 -13.37 6.78 8.74
CA VAL A 141 -13.82 7.27 7.43
C VAL A 141 -13.93 6.13 6.43
N LYS A 142 -12.93 5.24 6.43
CA LYS A 142 -12.93 4.04 5.60
C LYS A 142 -14.12 3.12 5.91
N LEU A 143 -14.54 3.08 7.18
CA LEU A 143 -15.73 2.35 7.66
C LEU A 143 -17.06 3.07 7.35
N GLY A 144 -17.04 4.19 6.61
CA GLY A 144 -18.24 4.91 6.17
C GLY A 144 -18.78 5.93 7.19
N MET A 145 -18.00 6.27 8.23
CA MET A 145 -18.37 7.23 9.29
C MET A 145 -19.67 6.90 10.02
N LEU A 146 -20.03 5.62 10.05
CA LEU A 146 -21.32 5.19 10.54
C LEU A 146 -21.23 3.77 11.07
N LYS A 147 -21.66 3.58 12.32
CA LYS A 147 -21.89 2.25 12.90
C LYS A 147 -23.39 1.95 12.92
N PRO A 148 -23.86 0.90 12.21
CA PRO A 148 -25.25 0.47 12.29
C PRO A 148 -25.66 0.06 13.70
N LYS A 149 -26.95 0.24 14.03
CA LYS A 149 -27.52 -0.19 15.32
C LYS A 149 -27.73 -1.70 15.32
N CYS A 150 -26.72 -2.43 15.77
CA CYS A 150 -26.78 -3.88 15.93
C CYS A 150 -27.31 -4.25 17.33
N ASP A 151 -28.25 -5.17 17.41
CA ASP A 151 -28.65 -5.76 18.69
C ASP A 151 -27.58 -6.73 19.18
N ARG A 152 -27.48 -6.91 20.50
CA ARG A 152 -26.59 -7.91 21.10
C ARG A 152 -26.91 -9.30 20.56
N LEU A 153 -25.91 -10.01 20.06
CA LEU A 153 -26.02 -11.37 19.56
C LEU A 153 -25.68 -12.36 20.67
N ARG A 154 -26.61 -13.26 21.01
CA ARG A 154 -26.39 -14.35 21.96
C ARG A 154 -26.60 -15.67 21.27
N TYR A 155 -25.97 -16.71 21.80
CA TYR A 155 -26.26 -18.07 21.37
C TYR A 155 -27.72 -18.44 21.65
N SER A 156 -28.34 -19.06 20.67
CA SER A 156 -29.61 -19.78 20.79
C SER A 156 -29.51 -21.07 19.98
N PRO A 157 -30.01 -22.21 20.48
CA PRO A 157 -30.01 -23.44 19.71
C PRO A 157 -30.67 -23.26 18.32
N PRO A 158 -30.04 -23.73 17.23
CA PRO A 158 -30.59 -23.59 15.88
C PRO A 158 -32.00 -24.17 15.76
N SER A 159 -32.90 -23.41 15.14
CA SER A 159 -34.26 -23.89 14.82
C SER A 159 -34.23 -25.02 13.78
N PRO A 160 -35.32 -25.81 13.61
CA PRO A 160 -35.39 -26.81 12.55
C PRO A 160 -35.10 -26.24 11.15
N LEU A 161 -35.67 -25.08 10.84
CA LEU A 161 -35.44 -24.37 9.57
C LEU A 161 -33.98 -23.91 9.44
N ALA A 162 -33.36 -23.46 10.55
CA ALA A 162 -31.97 -23.06 10.52
C ALA A 162 -31.02 -24.24 10.26
N ARG A 163 -31.33 -25.42 10.84
CA ARG A 163 -30.57 -26.66 10.59
C ARG A 163 -30.72 -27.16 9.16
N GLU A 164 -31.92 -27.10 8.60
CA GLU A 164 -32.18 -27.43 7.20
C GLU A 164 -31.38 -26.51 6.27
N ARG A 165 -31.46 -25.19 6.50
CA ARG A 165 -30.71 -24.22 5.70
C ARG A 165 -29.19 -24.37 5.85
N ALA A 166 -28.69 -24.69 7.05
CA ALA A 166 -27.27 -24.97 7.26
C ALA A 166 -26.82 -26.21 6.48
N ALA A 167 -27.63 -27.27 6.44
CA ALA A 167 -27.35 -28.46 5.64
C ALA A 167 -27.34 -28.14 4.13
N GLU A 168 -28.27 -27.32 3.64
CA GLU A 168 -28.23 -26.84 2.24
C GLU A 168 -26.95 -26.06 1.93
N ILE A 169 -26.52 -25.17 2.83
CA ILE A 169 -25.25 -24.43 2.69
C ILE A 169 -24.09 -25.41 2.59
N ARG A 170 -24.05 -26.44 3.46
CA ARG A 170 -23.02 -27.47 3.41
C ARG A 170 -22.98 -28.15 2.05
N GLU A 171 -24.13 -28.55 1.49
CA GLU A 171 -24.17 -29.19 0.18
C GLU A 171 -23.69 -28.25 -0.93
N ILE A 172 -24.11 -26.98 -0.95
CA ILE A 172 -23.62 -25.98 -1.93
C ILE A 172 -22.09 -25.82 -1.85
N VAL A 173 -21.54 -25.71 -0.63
CA VAL A 173 -20.09 -25.62 -0.41
C VAL A 173 -19.39 -26.85 -0.95
N ARG A 174 -19.92 -28.05 -0.71
CA ARG A 174 -19.33 -29.31 -1.15
C ARG A 174 -19.41 -29.51 -2.65
N GLU A 175 -20.53 -29.15 -3.28
CA GLU A 175 -20.71 -29.21 -4.73
C GLU A 175 -19.78 -28.23 -5.46
N THR A 176 -19.63 -27.01 -4.95
CA THR A 176 -18.87 -25.97 -5.64
C THR A 176 -17.38 -26.05 -5.36
N MET A 177 -16.98 -26.26 -4.10
CA MET A 177 -15.57 -26.24 -3.69
C MET A 177 -14.93 -27.63 -3.68
N GLY A 178 -15.73 -28.70 -3.60
CA GLY A 178 -15.24 -30.07 -3.54
C GLY A 178 -14.27 -30.30 -2.37
N ALA A 179 -13.15 -30.97 -2.66
CA ALA A 179 -12.10 -31.21 -1.67
C ALA A 179 -11.30 -29.94 -1.30
N ALA A 180 -11.31 -28.91 -2.15
CA ALA A 180 -10.49 -27.71 -1.97
C ALA A 180 -10.89 -26.87 -0.74
N ILE A 181 -12.10 -27.07 -0.19
CA ILE A 181 -12.50 -26.43 1.07
C ILE A 181 -11.70 -26.97 2.26
N ASP A 182 -11.35 -28.26 2.26
CA ASP A 182 -10.63 -28.90 3.37
C ASP A 182 -9.11 -28.88 3.19
N GLU A 183 -8.61 -28.63 1.98
CA GLU A 183 -7.19 -28.55 1.68
C GLU A 183 -6.54 -27.37 2.42
N ALA A 184 -5.39 -27.64 3.07
CA ALA A 184 -4.60 -26.61 3.71
C ALA A 184 -3.93 -25.72 2.65
N GLY A 185 -4.20 -24.42 2.71
CA GLY A 185 -3.56 -23.36 1.95
C GLY A 185 -2.51 -22.63 2.79
N GLU A 186 -1.91 -21.60 2.22
CA GLU A 186 -0.97 -20.73 2.90
C GLU A 186 -1.70 -19.93 4.00
N PRO A 187 -1.28 -20.02 5.29
CA PRO A 187 -1.85 -19.22 6.36
C PRO A 187 -1.70 -17.71 6.10
N ALA A 188 -2.63 -16.88 6.59
CA ALA A 188 -2.51 -15.43 6.43
C ALA A 188 -1.19 -14.93 7.03
N PHE A 189 -0.69 -13.82 6.49
CA PHE A 189 0.60 -13.20 6.87
C PHE A 189 1.85 -14.06 6.65
N THR A 190 1.76 -15.27 6.07
CA THR A 190 2.96 -16.09 5.77
C THR A 190 3.95 -15.36 4.86
N PHE A 191 3.46 -14.50 3.97
CA PHE A 191 4.30 -13.64 3.15
C PHE A 191 5.24 -12.72 3.95
N ILE A 192 4.91 -12.36 5.21
CA ILE A 192 5.78 -11.59 6.10
C ILE A 192 7.05 -12.38 6.37
N LYS A 193 6.94 -13.68 6.64
CA LYS A 193 8.10 -14.57 6.81
C LYS A 193 8.96 -14.61 5.54
N ARG A 194 8.32 -14.72 4.37
CA ARG A 194 9.01 -14.69 3.06
C ARG A 194 9.74 -13.37 2.83
N LEU A 195 9.12 -12.23 3.16
CA LEU A 195 9.75 -10.92 3.05
C LEU A 195 10.84 -10.72 4.11
N SER A 196 10.71 -11.30 5.29
CA SER A 196 11.70 -11.20 6.38
C SER A 196 12.91 -12.14 6.21
N ASP A 197 12.81 -13.15 5.35
CA ASP A 197 13.86 -14.16 5.14
C ASP A 197 15.09 -13.57 4.43
N THR A 198 16.29 -13.80 4.97
CA THR A 198 17.58 -13.37 4.39
C THR A 198 18.25 -14.49 3.57
N ARG A 199 17.69 -15.70 3.56
CA ARG A 199 18.28 -16.84 2.86
C ARG A 199 18.27 -16.62 1.35
N THR A 200 19.41 -16.95 0.73
CA THR A 200 19.58 -16.98 -0.71
C THR A 200 19.47 -18.42 -1.20
N THR A 201 18.67 -18.67 -2.24
CA THR A 201 18.53 -19.99 -2.88
C THR A 201 19.40 -20.07 -4.13
N SER A 202 19.71 -21.30 -4.59
CA SER A 202 20.41 -21.50 -5.86
C SER A 202 19.61 -20.94 -7.04
N LEU A 203 20.28 -20.14 -7.87
CA LEU A 203 19.75 -19.51 -9.09
C LEU A 203 20.50 -19.97 -10.35
N ARG A 204 21.58 -20.74 -10.19
CA ARG A 204 22.39 -21.28 -11.29
C ARG A 204 21.51 -22.13 -12.22
N ASP A 205 21.64 -21.86 -13.51
CA ASP A 205 21.12 -22.70 -14.57
C ASP A 205 22.23 -23.67 -15.00
N PRO A 206 22.09 -24.98 -14.73
CA PRO A 206 23.11 -25.97 -15.09
C PRO A 206 23.41 -26.03 -16.60
N SER A 207 22.48 -25.55 -17.44
CA SER A 207 22.65 -25.51 -18.90
C SER A 207 23.41 -24.28 -19.40
N SER A 208 23.55 -23.24 -18.57
CA SER A 208 24.18 -21.98 -18.98
C SER A 208 25.71 -22.08 -18.96
N LYS A 209 26.35 -21.48 -19.97
CA LYS A 209 27.81 -21.42 -20.15
C LYS A 209 28.25 -19.98 -20.44
N ALA A 210 29.49 -19.66 -20.07
CA ALA A 210 30.14 -18.39 -20.41
C ALA A 210 30.33 -18.27 -21.93
N PHE A 211 30.09 -17.07 -22.47
CA PHE A 211 30.47 -16.70 -23.83
C PHE A 211 31.96 -16.31 -23.93
N GLU A 212 32.49 -16.22 -25.16
CA GLU A 212 33.91 -15.89 -25.40
C GLU A 212 34.31 -14.51 -24.84
N ASN A 213 33.38 -13.55 -24.82
CA ASN A 213 33.57 -12.21 -24.29
C ASN A 213 33.22 -12.08 -22.80
N GLU A 214 32.93 -13.20 -22.12
CA GLU A 214 32.65 -13.25 -20.70
C GLU A 214 33.86 -13.82 -19.92
N ILE A 215 33.80 -13.71 -18.61
CA ILE A 215 34.64 -14.42 -17.67
C ILE A 215 33.78 -15.35 -16.81
N ASP A 216 34.36 -16.48 -16.42
CA ASP A 216 33.72 -17.46 -15.55
C ASP A 216 34.32 -17.39 -14.15
N LEU A 217 33.47 -17.06 -13.16
CA LEU A 217 33.85 -16.96 -11.75
C LEU A 217 33.75 -18.30 -11.01
N SER A 218 33.41 -19.40 -11.68
CA SER A 218 33.21 -20.71 -11.04
C SER A 218 34.45 -21.22 -10.28
N THR A 219 35.67 -20.95 -10.77
CA THR A 219 36.90 -21.44 -10.13
C THR A 219 38.09 -20.47 -10.24
N GLY A 220 38.94 -20.48 -9.21
CA GLY A 220 40.26 -19.86 -9.24
C GLY A 220 40.32 -18.36 -8.96
N TRP A 221 39.20 -17.74 -8.58
CA TRP A 221 39.14 -16.32 -8.22
C TRP A 221 39.41 -16.09 -6.73
N ILE A 222 40.16 -15.03 -6.44
CA ILE A 222 40.51 -14.61 -5.09
C ILE A 222 39.89 -13.24 -4.83
N LEU A 223 39.12 -13.13 -3.75
CA LEU A 223 38.52 -11.89 -3.28
C LEU A 223 39.48 -11.21 -2.29
N LEU A 224 40.01 -10.05 -2.67
CA LEU A 224 40.92 -9.29 -1.83
C LEU A 224 40.14 -8.48 -0.79
N SER A 225 40.76 -8.28 0.37
CA SER A 225 40.18 -7.43 1.42
C SER A 225 40.12 -5.97 0.93
N PRO A 226 39.05 -5.23 1.26
CA PRO A 226 38.87 -3.86 0.79
C PRO A 226 39.89 -2.91 1.44
N THR A 227 40.37 -1.92 0.68
CA THR A 227 41.24 -0.84 1.18
C THR A 227 40.61 0.52 0.86
N PRO A 228 40.35 1.39 1.87
CA PRO A 228 40.47 1.14 3.31
C PRO A 228 39.42 0.13 3.82
N SER A 229 39.75 -0.63 4.86
CA SER A 229 38.84 -1.59 5.47
C SER A 229 37.97 -0.91 6.53
N SER A 230 36.68 -0.72 6.23
CA SER A 230 35.66 -0.40 7.24
C SER A 230 34.86 -1.65 7.57
N ARG A 231 34.27 -1.72 8.76
CA ARG A 231 33.43 -2.86 9.17
C ARG A 231 32.32 -3.13 8.15
N PHE A 232 31.64 -2.07 7.73
CA PHE A 232 30.56 -2.15 6.74
C PHE A 232 31.03 -2.66 5.38
N LEU A 233 32.20 -2.23 4.89
CA LEU A 233 32.77 -2.77 3.65
C LEU A 233 33.12 -4.25 3.77
N LEU A 234 33.66 -4.68 4.92
CA LEU A 234 33.98 -6.09 5.17
C LEU A 234 32.71 -6.96 5.17
N ASP A 235 31.63 -6.48 5.79
CA ASP A 235 30.34 -7.18 5.80
C ASP A 235 29.78 -7.30 4.36
N LEU A 236 29.85 -6.24 3.55
CA LEU A 236 29.46 -6.29 2.13
C LEU A 236 30.24 -7.32 1.31
N VAL A 237 31.55 -7.42 1.51
CA VAL A 237 32.42 -8.42 0.84
C VAL A 237 32.00 -9.83 1.25
N GLN A 238 31.73 -10.04 2.54
CA GLN A 238 31.29 -11.32 3.07
C GLN A 238 29.93 -11.73 2.50
N ASP A 239 28.97 -10.81 2.43
CA ASP A 239 27.64 -11.06 1.85
C ASP A 239 27.73 -11.40 0.36
N PHE A 240 28.60 -10.73 -0.39
CA PHE A 240 28.83 -11.04 -1.81
C PHE A 240 29.43 -12.44 -1.99
N ARG A 241 30.37 -12.83 -1.13
CA ARG A 241 30.95 -14.19 -1.12
C ARG A 241 29.89 -15.25 -0.79
N MET A 242 29.07 -15.02 0.23
CA MET A 242 27.99 -15.93 0.61
C MET A 242 26.95 -16.07 -0.51
N TYR A 243 26.62 -14.97 -1.20
CA TYR A 243 25.77 -15.00 -2.37
C TYR A 243 26.36 -15.87 -3.49
N LEU A 244 27.64 -15.70 -3.84
CA LEU A 244 28.27 -16.48 -4.91
C LEU A 244 28.26 -17.98 -4.62
N ALA A 245 28.53 -18.37 -3.37
CA ALA A 245 28.46 -19.76 -2.96
C ALA A 245 27.01 -20.31 -3.02
N ALA A 246 26.04 -19.58 -2.45
CA ALA A 246 24.66 -20.07 -2.31
C ALA A 246 23.84 -19.98 -3.62
N ALA A 247 23.93 -18.87 -4.34
CA ALA A 247 23.14 -18.62 -5.55
C ALA A 247 23.80 -19.16 -6.82
N MET A 248 25.13 -19.07 -6.90
CA MET A 248 25.87 -19.31 -8.14
C MET A 248 26.80 -20.52 -8.09
N ASP A 249 26.87 -21.23 -6.95
CA ASP A 249 27.71 -22.42 -6.77
C ASP A 249 29.18 -22.13 -7.17
N SER A 250 29.68 -21.00 -6.66
CA SER A 250 31.01 -20.45 -6.91
C SER A 250 31.67 -20.06 -5.59
N GLU A 251 32.74 -20.77 -5.22
CA GLU A 251 33.51 -20.48 -4.01
C GLU A 251 34.72 -19.60 -4.31
N LEU A 252 34.72 -18.39 -3.74
CA LEU A 252 35.86 -17.49 -3.81
C LEU A 252 36.84 -17.76 -2.65
N ARG A 253 38.13 -17.84 -2.99
CA ARG A 253 39.20 -17.92 -1.98
C ARG A 253 39.45 -16.53 -1.38
N SER A 254 39.80 -16.48 -0.10
CA SER A 254 40.29 -15.27 0.58
C SER A 254 41.82 -15.28 0.60
N GLY A 255 42.50 -14.15 0.37
CA GLY A 255 43.96 -14.13 0.35
C GLY A 255 44.60 -12.76 0.59
N GLY A 256 45.87 -12.77 1.02
CA GLY A 256 46.75 -11.61 1.17
C GLY A 256 48.11 -11.84 0.50
N ALA A 257 48.52 -10.89 -0.35
CA ALA A 257 49.76 -10.81 -1.14
C ALA A 257 50.03 -11.90 -2.22
N VAL A 258 50.72 -11.46 -3.30
CA VAL A 258 50.56 -11.88 -4.70
C VAL A 258 51.64 -12.89 -5.16
N GLY A 259 51.20 -13.99 -5.78
CA GLY A 259 52.01 -14.86 -6.65
C GLY A 259 51.66 -14.67 -8.14
N SER A 260 52.49 -15.18 -9.06
CA SER A 260 52.67 -14.65 -10.43
C SER A 260 51.52 -14.77 -11.45
N VAL A 261 50.47 -15.56 -11.22
CA VAL A 261 49.23 -15.47 -12.03
C VAL A 261 48.03 -15.87 -11.16
N GLN A 262 47.28 -14.89 -10.67
CA GLN A 262 46.04 -15.13 -9.93
C GLN A 262 44.90 -14.31 -10.55
N LYS A 263 43.69 -14.90 -10.62
CA LYS A 263 42.47 -14.18 -10.98
C LYS A 263 41.97 -13.44 -9.74
N LEU A 264 41.88 -12.11 -9.79
CA LEU A 264 41.70 -11.26 -8.60
C LEU A 264 40.40 -10.45 -8.66
N ILE A 265 39.75 -10.27 -7.51
CA ILE A 265 38.67 -9.29 -7.33
C ILE A 265 39.14 -8.25 -6.31
N ARG A 266 39.31 -6.99 -6.76
CA ARG A 266 39.70 -5.84 -5.93
C ARG A 266 38.49 -4.96 -5.64
N ILE A 267 38.40 -4.50 -4.40
CA ILE A 267 37.30 -3.67 -3.91
C ILE A 267 37.88 -2.45 -3.20
N GLU A 268 37.53 -1.25 -3.66
CA GLU A 268 38.00 -0.01 -3.07
C GLU A 268 36.84 0.99 -2.97
N ALA A 269 36.90 1.84 -1.95
CA ALA A 269 36.04 3.02 -1.84
C ALA A 269 36.90 4.26 -2.13
N ASP A 270 36.57 4.97 -3.20
CA ASP A 270 37.31 6.12 -3.71
C ASP A 270 36.35 7.27 -4.05
N SER A 271 36.35 8.28 -3.19
CA SER A 271 35.49 9.47 -3.35
C SER A 271 35.79 10.31 -4.59
N SER A 272 36.90 10.07 -5.30
CA SER A 272 37.28 10.84 -6.50
C SER A 272 36.51 10.45 -7.76
N ILE A 273 35.85 9.27 -7.79
CA ILE A 273 35.18 8.78 -9.00
C ILE A 273 33.86 9.50 -9.32
N SER A 274 33.24 10.16 -8.32
CA SER A 274 31.96 10.88 -8.45
C SER A 274 31.69 11.74 -7.21
N HIS A 275 30.89 12.79 -7.36
CA HIS A 275 30.39 13.57 -6.23
C HIS A 275 29.12 12.99 -5.60
N ALA A 276 28.46 12.03 -6.26
CA ALA A 276 27.20 11.45 -5.79
C ALA A 276 27.42 10.11 -5.06
N SER A 277 26.96 10.03 -3.81
CA SER A 277 26.92 8.79 -3.00
C SER A 277 26.23 7.65 -3.76
N GLY A 278 26.69 6.42 -3.59
CA GLY A 278 26.15 5.27 -4.33
C GLY A 278 26.64 5.12 -5.78
N SER A 279 27.46 6.06 -6.29
CA SER A 279 28.09 5.92 -7.61
C SER A 279 29.18 4.85 -7.59
N PHE A 280 29.41 4.18 -8.73
CA PHE A 280 30.40 3.13 -8.84
C PHE A 280 30.99 2.96 -10.25
N GLU A 281 32.15 2.31 -10.30
CA GLU A 281 32.81 1.81 -11.51
C GLU A 281 33.19 0.33 -11.32
N ILE A 282 32.95 -0.49 -12.33
CA ILE A 282 33.36 -1.89 -12.39
C ILE A 282 34.18 -2.08 -13.65
N SER A 283 35.38 -2.63 -13.52
CA SER A 283 36.21 -3.04 -14.66
C SER A 283 36.45 -4.54 -14.61
N THR A 284 36.07 -5.24 -15.68
CA THR A 284 36.13 -6.71 -15.79
C THR A 284 37.09 -7.12 -16.91
N SER A 285 38.16 -7.82 -16.54
CA SER A 285 39.18 -8.37 -17.45
C SER A 285 39.40 -9.87 -17.18
N PRO A 286 40.13 -10.61 -18.04
CA PRO A 286 40.30 -12.06 -17.88
C PRO A 286 40.86 -12.51 -16.53
N ASN A 287 41.73 -11.70 -15.91
CA ASN A 287 42.41 -12.04 -14.66
C ASN A 287 42.12 -11.05 -13.52
N GLU A 288 41.31 -10.01 -13.73
CA GLU A 288 41.04 -9.01 -12.71
C GLU A 288 39.63 -8.41 -12.86
N ILE A 289 38.90 -8.34 -11.74
CA ILE A 289 37.69 -7.53 -11.57
C ILE A 289 38.01 -6.45 -10.56
N ARG A 290 37.86 -5.18 -10.94
CA ARG A 290 38.01 -4.03 -10.04
C ARG A 290 36.66 -3.41 -9.77
N VAL A 291 36.25 -3.34 -8.50
CA VAL A 291 35.03 -2.70 -8.01
C VAL A 291 35.41 -1.44 -7.24
N LEU A 292 35.05 -0.29 -7.78
CA LEU A 292 35.28 1.03 -7.18
C LEU A 292 33.94 1.65 -6.83
N GLY A 293 33.67 1.88 -5.54
CA GLY A 293 32.53 2.67 -5.10
C GLY A 293 32.97 4.07 -4.69
N GLN A 294 32.13 5.09 -4.91
CA GLN A 294 32.39 6.44 -4.41
C GLN A 294 32.47 6.44 -2.87
N ASP A 295 31.63 5.63 -2.26
CA ASP A 295 31.57 5.30 -0.86
C ASP A 295 31.16 3.82 -0.71
N ALA A 296 30.90 3.39 0.51
CA ALA A 296 30.45 2.02 0.76
C ALA A 296 29.06 1.71 0.17
N GLN A 297 28.20 2.73 -0.02
CA GLN A 297 26.96 2.54 -0.77
C GLN A 297 27.26 2.25 -2.24
N GLY A 298 28.24 2.93 -2.84
CA GLY A 298 28.69 2.65 -4.21
C GLY A 298 29.16 1.21 -4.39
N VAL A 299 29.92 0.67 -3.42
CA VAL A 299 30.33 -0.74 -3.44
C VAL A 299 29.12 -1.69 -3.36
N ARG A 300 28.13 -1.39 -2.52
CA ARG A 300 26.88 -2.17 -2.44
C ARG A 300 26.11 -2.17 -3.76
N GLU A 301 25.98 -1.01 -4.39
CA GLU A 301 25.29 -0.89 -5.69
C GLU A 301 26.05 -1.64 -6.78
N ALA A 302 27.38 -1.60 -6.77
CA ALA A 302 28.22 -2.36 -7.68
C ALA A 302 28.02 -3.87 -7.51
N PHE A 303 28.00 -4.39 -6.28
CA PHE A 303 27.68 -5.80 -6.02
C PHE A 303 26.28 -6.16 -6.47
N SER A 304 25.30 -5.29 -6.22
CA SER A 304 23.93 -5.52 -6.69
C SER A 304 23.88 -5.60 -8.23
N TYR A 305 24.63 -4.75 -8.93
CA TYR A 305 24.77 -4.81 -10.38
C TYR A 305 25.43 -6.12 -10.85
N LEU A 306 26.50 -6.58 -10.20
CA LEU A 306 27.14 -7.86 -10.53
C LEU A 306 26.19 -9.05 -10.33
N LYS A 307 25.43 -9.05 -9.23
CA LYS A 307 24.36 -10.04 -8.97
C LYS A 307 23.32 -10.03 -10.08
N ASP A 308 22.87 -8.85 -10.52
CA ASP A 308 21.91 -8.71 -11.64
C ASP A 308 22.42 -9.35 -12.93
N GLN A 309 23.69 -9.13 -13.28
CA GLN A 309 24.30 -9.71 -14.48
C GLN A 309 24.35 -11.24 -14.40
N MET A 310 24.80 -11.79 -13.27
CA MET A 310 24.91 -13.25 -13.08
C MET A 310 23.54 -13.94 -13.11
N GLU A 311 22.51 -13.35 -12.49
CA GLU A 311 21.15 -13.93 -12.47
C GLU A 311 20.48 -13.89 -13.85
N ALA A 312 20.74 -12.84 -14.65
CA ALA A 312 20.29 -12.75 -16.04
C ALA A 312 20.99 -13.77 -16.94
N ARG A 313 22.27 -14.05 -16.68
CA ARG A 313 23.04 -15.07 -17.41
C ARG A 313 22.80 -16.50 -16.93
N GLY A 314 22.21 -16.68 -15.75
CA GLY A 314 21.96 -18.00 -15.17
C GLY A 314 23.24 -18.67 -14.65
N GLY A 315 24.27 -17.90 -14.30
CA GLY A 315 25.53 -18.44 -13.80
C GLY A 315 26.51 -17.34 -13.43
N PRO A 316 27.66 -17.68 -12.82
CA PRO A 316 28.68 -16.73 -12.36
C PRO A 316 29.51 -16.16 -13.53
N TYR A 317 28.81 -15.64 -14.55
CA TYR A 317 29.38 -15.15 -15.79
C TYR A 317 29.23 -13.64 -15.89
N LEU A 318 30.32 -12.94 -16.22
CA LEU A 318 30.34 -11.48 -16.34
C LEU A 318 30.96 -11.07 -17.69
N ALA A 319 30.33 -10.11 -18.36
CA ALA A 319 30.87 -9.52 -19.57
C ALA A 319 32.16 -8.75 -19.29
N ARG A 320 33.15 -8.86 -20.18
CA ARG A 320 34.38 -8.05 -20.15
C ARG A 320 34.07 -6.59 -20.50
N GLY A 321 34.84 -5.67 -19.91
CA GLY A 321 34.70 -4.23 -20.16
C GLY A 321 34.57 -3.42 -18.87
N THR A 322 34.32 -2.12 -19.03
CA THR A 322 34.15 -1.19 -17.91
C THR A 322 32.74 -0.62 -17.90
N VAL A 323 32.10 -0.62 -16.73
CA VAL A 323 30.79 -0.02 -16.48
C VAL A 323 30.97 1.09 -15.44
N ARG A 324 30.49 2.29 -15.77
CA ARG A 324 30.43 3.43 -14.85
C ARG A 324 28.98 3.82 -14.61
N ARG A 325 28.59 3.98 -13.35
CA ARG A 325 27.25 4.38 -12.93
C ARG A 325 27.33 5.51 -11.91
N SER A 326 26.69 6.63 -12.20
CA SER A 326 26.60 7.77 -11.27
C SER A 326 25.18 7.93 -10.76
N THR A 327 24.98 7.98 -9.45
CA THR A 327 23.65 8.14 -8.85
C THR A 327 23.00 9.44 -9.32
N ARG A 328 21.76 9.34 -9.80
CA ARG A 328 20.95 10.47 -10.29
C ARG A 328 19.78 10.79 -9.36
N LEU A 329 19.09 9.76 -8.88
CA LEU A 329 17.93 9.92 -8.01
C LEU A 329 18.31 9.52 -6.60
N ASP A 330 18.22 10.42 -5.62
CA ASP A 330 18.46 10.21 -4.20
C ASP A 330 17.73 11.29 -3.40
N PRO A 331 16.89 11.00 -2.39
CA PRO A 331 16.56 9.68 -1.86
C PRO A 331 15.56 8.92 -2.74
N ARG A 332 15.40 7.62 -2.46
CA ARG A 332 14.44 6.71 -3.11
C ARG A 332 13.78 5.88 -2.01
N TYR A 333 12.66 6.34 -1.49
CA TYR A 333 12.10 5.83 -0.24
C TYR A 333 10.64 5.38 -0.32
N VAL A 334 10.29 4.42 0.54
CA VAL A 334 8.99 3.72 0.56
C VAL A 334 8.50 3.46 1.99
N TYR A 335 7.20 3.19 2.13
CA TYR A 335 6.59 2.63 3.33
C TYR A 335 6.76 1.11 3.35
N SER A 336 6.70 0.49 4.53
CA SER A 336 6.69 -0.97 4.66
C SER A 336 5.45 -1.58 4.00
N TYR A 337 5.57 -2.77 3.43
CA TYR A 337 4.40 -3.48 2.90
C TYR A 337 3.50 -4.07 3.99
N PHE A 338 3.99 -4.25 5.23
CA PHE A 338 3.21 -4.92 6.29
C PHE A 338 3.38 -4.31 7.69
N ALA A 339 3.97 -3.11 7.78
CA ALA A 339 4.03 -2.43 9.07
C ALA A 339 2.63 -2.04 9.51
N LEU A 340 2.30 -2.36 10.76
CA LEU A 340 1.10 -1.84 11.40
C LEU A 340 1.20 -0.31 11.43
N TYR A 341 0.15 0.35 10.97
CA TYR A 341 0.03 1.80 11.10
C TYR A 341 -0.15 2.17 12.59
N GLY A 342 0.19 3.40 12.96
CA GLY A 342 0.12 3.88 14.34
C GLY A 342 1.49 4.10 14.98
N ASP A 343 1.77 3.45 16.12
CA ASP A 343 2.96 3.70 16.95
C ASP A 343 3.96 2.52 16.94
N PRO A 344 4.64 2.26 15.80
CA PRO A 344 5.53 1.11 15.64
C PRO A 344 6.80 1.19 16.50
N LEU A 345 7.04 2.31 17.20
CA LEU A 345 8.21 2.51 18.04
C LEU A 345 7.96 2.14 19.51
N MET A 346 6.71 1.94 19.92
CA MET A 346 6.38 1.59 21.29
C MET A 346 6.54 0.09 21.57
N ASP A 347 6.22 -0.78 20.61
CA ASP A 347 6.30 -2.23 20.74
C ASP A 347 7.46 -2.81 19.89
N GLU A 348 8.49 -3.33 20.56
CA GLU A 348 9.65 -3.95 19.89
C GLU A 348 9.32 -5.24 19.12
N LYS A 349 8.21 -5.92 19.45
CA LYS A 349 7.82 -7.18 18.78
C LYS A 349 7.36 -6.95 17.35
N ASN A 350 6.76 -5.79 17.09
CA ASN A 350 6.27 -5.42 15.77
C ASN A 350 7.36 -4.71 14.97
N ASN A 351 8.30 -5.48 14.44
CA ASN A 351 9.36 -4.94 13.61
C ASN A 351 8.81 -4.52 12.22
N PRO A 352 8.72 -3.22 11.90
CA PRO A 352 8.16 -2.76 10.62
C PRO A 352 9.11 -3.00 9.43
N PHE A 353 10.40 -3.21 9.69
CA PHE A 353 11.46 -3.33 8.68
C PHE A 353 12.49 -4.42 9.07
N PRO A 354 12.12 -5.71 8.99
CA PRO A 354 13.07 -6.80 9.21
C PRO A 354 14.17 -6.82 8.15
N ASP A 355 15.33 -7.40 8.48
CA ASP A 355 16.54 -7.39 7.64
C ASP A 355 16.26 -7.91 6.23
N GLY A 356 15.56 -9.04 6.10
CA GLY A 356 15.22 -9.58 4.79
C GLY A 356 14.35 -8.65 3.94
N LEU A 357 13.53 -7.77 4.53
CA LEU A 357 12.75 -6.79 3.78
C LEU A 357 13.67 -5.64 3.32
N LEU A 358 14.53 -5.16 4.22
CA LEU A 358 15.50 -4.10 3.92
C LEU A 358 16.45 -4.54 2.79
N ASP A 359 16.96 -5.77 2.83
CA ASP A 359 17.78 -6.36 1.78
C ASP A 359 17.06 -6.39 0.43
N LYS A 360 15.81 -6.87 0.40
CA LYS A 360 15.02 -6.96 -0.84
C LYS A 360 14.70 -5.58 -1.42
N LEU A 361 14.33 -4.62 -0.57
CA LEU A 361 14.09 -3.23 -0.98
C LEU A 361 15.37 -2.60 -1.56
N SER A 362 16.50 -2.76 -0.87
CA SER A 362 17.83 -2.31 -1.30
C SER A 362 18.20 -2.92 -2.65
N ARG A 363 18.00 -4.24 -2.81
CA ARG A 363 18.24 -4.96 -4.07
C ARG A 363 17.42 -4.40 -5.24
N SER A 364 16.18 -3.99 -4.98
CA SER A 364 15.26 -3.36 -5.94
C SER A 364 15.48 -1.85 -6.12
N GLY A 365 16.50 -1.25 -5.49
CA GLY A 365 16.93 0.13 -5.73
C GLY A 365 16.42 1.18 -4.73
N VAL A 366 15.75 0.76 -3.66
CA VAL A 366 15.29 1.63 -2.57
C VAL A 366 16.43 1.85 -1.58
N ASN A 367 16.65 3.09 -1.15
CA ASN A 367 17.66 3.42 -0.13
C ASN A 367 17.09 4.19 1.07
N GLY A 368 15.76 4.21 1.18
CA GLY A 368 15.08 4.82 2.31
C GLY A 368 13.78 4.11 2.64
N VAL A 369 13.44 4.09 3.92
CA VAL A 369 12.09 3.73 4.37
C VAL A 369 11.56 4.78 5.33
N TRP A 370 10.24 4.86 5.49
CA TRP A 370 9.65 5.85 6.37
C TRP A 370 8.60 5.29 7.33
N LEU A 371 8.44 5.95 8.47
CA LEU A 371 7.40 5.69 9.47
C LEU A 371 6.81 7.00 10.00
N GLN A 372 5.58 6.93 10.51
CA GLN A 372 4.88 8.08 11.09
C GLN A 372 5.56 8.55 12.38
N ALA A 373 5.66 9.86 12.57
CA ALA A 373 6.19 10.46 13.78
C ALA A 373 5.20 11.46 14.38
N VAL A 374 4.92 11.29 15.68
CA VAL A 374 4.09 12.21 16.47
C VAL A 374 4.97 12.90 17.50
N LEU A 375 5.26 14.19 17.30
CA LEU A 375 6.30 14.89 18.07
C LEU A 375 5.99 14.98 19.57
N ARG A 376 4.72 15.16 19.95
CA ARG A 376 4.30 15.16 21.37
C ARG A 376 4.55 13.82 22.09
N ASN A 377 4.72 12.72 21.34
CA ASN A 377 5.02 11.39 21.89
C ASN A 377 6.52 11.07 21.83
N LEU A 378 7.27 11.73 20.93
CA LEU A 378 8.68 11.46 20.66
C LEU A 378 9.65 12.38 21.40
N ALA A 379 9.21 13.55 21.87
CA ALA A 379 10.08 14.48 22.57
C ALA A 379 9.41 15.05 23.83
N PRO A 380 10.14 15.15 24.96
CA PRO A 380 9.71 15.95 26.10
C PRO A 380 9.73 17.43 25.74
N SER A 381 8.94 18.24 26.45
CA SER A 381 8.85 19.68 26.22
C SER A 381 8.85 20.45 27.53
N THR A 382 9.62 21.52 27.58
CA THR A 382 9.57 22.49 28.69
C THR A 382 8.38 23.44 28.57
N ILE A 383 7.94 23.72 27.32
CA ILE A 383 6.81 24.59 27.00
C ILE A 383 5.48 23.88 27.26
N PHE A 384 5.41 22.58 26.98
CA PHE A 384 4.24 21.71 27.19
C PHE A 384 4.65 20.48 28.02
N PRO A 385 4.77 20.60 29.36
CA PRO A 385 5.29 19.54 30.23
C PRO A 385 4.49 18.22 30.20
N GLU A 386 3.26 18.24 29.71
CA GLU A 386 2.44 17.04 29.49
C GLU A 386 2.90 16.16 28.30
N PHE A 387 3.80 16.65 27.45
CA PHE A 387 4.32 15.92 26.29
C PHE A 387 5.57 15.10 26.64
N GLY A 388 5.84 14.07 25.83
CA GLY A 388 7.00 13.19 25.97
C GLY A 388 6.73 11.86 26.70
N LYS A 389 5.48 11.55 27.04
CA LYS A 389 5.16 10.27 27.71
C LYS A 389 5.59 9.09 26.83
N GLY A 390 6.56 8.30 27.32
CA GLY A 390 7.10 7.14 26.63
C GLY A 390 8.12 7.45 25.53
N SER A 391 8.58 8.70 25.40
CA SER A 391 9.55 9.10 24.34
C SER A 391 10.86 8.32 24.42
N GLU A 392 11.32 7.96 25.62
CA GLU A 392 12.58 7.25 25.84
C GLU A 392 12.59 5.86 25.18
N ILE A 393 11.48 5.13 25.29
CA ILE A 393 11.31 3.81 24.66
C ILE A 393 11.30 3.98 23.14
N ARG A 394 10.48 4.90 22.63
CA ARG A 394 10.35 5.14 21.19
C ARG A 394 11.67 5.57 20.55
N LEU A 395 12.42 6.46 21.18
CA LEU A 395 13.70 6.95 20.67
C LEU A 395 14.80 5.89 20.73
N ARG A 396 14.81 5.03 21.77
CA ARG A 396 15.71 3.88 21.83
C ARG A 396 15.46 2.93 20.66
N ASN A 397 14.19 2.64 20.37
CA ASN A 397 13.80 1.76 19.27
C ASN A 397 14.06 2.39 17.91
N LEU A 398 13.85 3.70 17.78
CA LEU A 398 14.21 4.45 16.58
C LEU A 398 15.72 4.37 16.31
N ARG A 399 16.57 4.56 17.33
CA ARG A 399 18.02 4.44 17.18
C ARG A 399 18.43 3.04 16.73
N LYS A 400 17.91 1.98 17.38
CA LYS A 400 18.15 0.59 16.97
C LYS A 400 17.76 0.35 15.50
N LEU A 401 16.60 0.87 15.09
CA LEU A 401 16.12 0.74 13.71
C LEU A 401 17.01 1.50 12.71
N VAL A 402 17.46 2.72 13.04
CA VAL A 402 18.39 3.50 12.23
C VAL A 402 19.71 2.76 12.03
N ASP A 403 20.31 2.30 13.14
CA ASP A 403 21.60 1.60 13.10
C ASP A 403 21.50 0.31 12.27
N ARG A 404 20.41 -0.46 12.45
CA ARG A 404 20.17 -1.69 11.69
C ARG A 404 19.92 -1.40 10.20
N ALA A 405 19.10 -0.42 9.86
CA ALA A 405 18.79 -0.09 8.46
C ALA A 405 20.03 0.41 7.71
N ALA A 406 20.95 1.10 8.38
CA ALA A 406 22.22 1.53 7.80
C ALA A 406 23.08 0.35 7.31
N LEU A 407 23.03 -0.81 7.99
CA LEU A 407 23.70 -2.04 7.55
C LEU A 407 23.17 -2.58 6.22
N HIS A 408 22.02 -2.10 5.76
CA HIS A 408 21.40 -2.46 4.48
C HIS A 408 21.54 -1.35 3.42
N GLY A 409 22.20 -0.24 3.76
CA GLY A 409 22.26 0.95 2.91
C GLY A 409 20.93 1.72 2.86
N VAL A 410 20.06 1.52 3.85
CA VAL A 410 18.72 2.10 3.92
C VAL A 410 18.66 3.14 5.03
N LYS A 411 18.20 4.35 4.70
CA LYS A 411 17.96 5.43 5.67
C LYS A 411 16.52 5.40 6.20
N ILE A 412 16.33 5.84 7.45
CA ILE A 412 14.99 6.02 8.04
C ILE A 412 14.55 7.48 7.92
N TYR A 413 13.35 7.72 7.40
CA TYR A 413 12.71 9.02 7.31
C TYR A 413 11.48 9.09 8.23
N LEU A 414 11.27 10.23 8.86
CA LEU A 414 10.08 10.47 9.67
C LEU A 414 9.03 11.25 8.88
N TYR A 415 7.82 10.71 8.81
CA TYR A 415 6.66 11.42 8.27
C TYR A 415 6.08 12.36 9.32
N LEU A 416 6.02 13.66 9.02
CA LEU A 416 5.43 14.68 9.87
C LEU A 416 4.12 15.23 9.28
N ASN A 417 3.04 15.03 10.02
CA ASN A 417 1.80 15.79 9.88
C ASN A 417 1.54 16.46 11.23
N GLU A 418 2.38 17.44 11.55
CA GLU A 418 2.52 18.03 12.87
C GLU A 418 2.43 19.56 12.84
N PRO A 419 2.07 20.20 13.96
CA PRO A 419 1.59 19.59 15.21
C PRO A 419 0.19 18.99 15.06
N ARG A 420 -0.16 17.87 15.69
CA ARG A 420 -1.60 17.46 15.67
C ARG A 420 -2.47 18.44 16.47
N SER A 421 -3.76 18.47 16.13
CA SER A 421 -4.76 19.19 16.91
C SER A 421 -4.86 18.63 18.34
N MET A 422 -5.27 19.51 19.25
CA MET A 422 -5.42 19.18 20.67
C MET A 422 -6.88 19.40 21.11
N PRO A 423 -7.37 18.66 22.12
CA PRO A 423 -8.71 18.87 22.67
C PRO A 423 -8.83 20.25 23.32
N ALA A 424 -10.06 20.77 23.41
CA ALA A 424 -10.38 22.06 24.01
C ALA A 424 -9.76 22.23 25.42
N ASP A 425 -9.78 21.17 26.22
CA ASP A 425 -9.25 21.16 27.59
C ASP A 425 -7.77 21.50 27.67
N PHE A 426 -6.96 21.08 26.68
CA PHE A 426 -5.54 21.45 26.60
C PHE A 426 -5.36 22.98 26.55
N PHE A 427 -6.25 23.68 25.85
CA PHE A 427 -6.16 25.13 25.68
C PHE A 427 -6.69 25.93 26.88
N THR A 428 -7.26 25.28 27.91
CA THR A 428 -7.58 25.98 29.18
C THR A 428 -6.31 26.45 29.88
N ARG A 429 -5.22 25.68 29.76
CA ARG A 429 -3.89 26.01 30.31
C ARG A 429 -3.00 26.73 29.30
N HIS A 430 -3.29 26.59 28.01
CA HIS A 430 -2.46 27.06 26.90
C HIS A 430 -3.21 28.00 25.93
N LEU A 431 -4.07 28.90 26.45
CA LEU A 431 -4.99 29.70 25.62
C LEU A 431 -4.28 30.54 24.55
N ARG A 432 -3.07 31.02 24.83
CA ARG A 432 -2.30 31.87 23.92
C ARG A 432 -1.95 31.17 22.60
N VAL A 433 -1.79 29.85 22.61
CA VAL A 433 -1.41 29.06 21.43
C VAL A 433 -2.59 28.44 20.69
N ARG A 434 -3.83 28.62 21.17
CA ARG A 434 -5.03 28.06 20.53
C ARG A 434 -5.23 28.60 19.11
N GLY A 435 -5.22 27.72 18.12
CA GLY A 435 -5.43 28.02 16.72
C GLY A 435 -6.89 27.93 16.29
N THR A 436 -7.07 27.63 15.01
CA THR A 436 -8.39 27.43 14.42
C THR A 436 -9.01 26.09 14.81
N HIS A 437 -10.26 25.90 14.41
CA HIS A 437 -10.96 24.62 14.44
C HIS A 437 -11.72 24.42 13.13
N ASP A 438 -12.26 23.22 12.93
CA ASP A 438 -13.05 22.91 11.75
C ASP A 438 -14.52 23.35 11.92
N PRO A 439 -15.24 23.72 10.85
CA PRO A 439 -16.62 24.17 10.96
C PRO A 439 -17.51 23.08 11.57
N GLY A 440 -18.25 23.45 12.62
CA GLY A 440 -19.11 22.52 13.36
C GLY A 440 -18.39 21.68 14.42
N ASP A 441 -17.06 21.70 14.48
CA ASP A 441 -16.29 21.03 15.53
C ASP A 441 -15.47 22.04 16.34
N THR A 442 -15.90 22.30 17.57
CA THR A 442 -15.19 23.18 18.53
C THR A 442 -14.50 22.39 19.64
N ARG A 443 -14.39 21.06 19.49
CA ARG A 443 -13.79 20.17 20.50
C ARG A 443 -12.28 20.09 20.31
N PHE A 444 -11.80 20.24 19.07
CA PHE A 444 -10.38 20.20 18.72
C PHE A 444 -9.97 21.51 18.08
N PHE A 445 -8.78 21.98 18.45
CA PHE A 445 -8.19 23.15 17.83
C PHE A 445 -6.78 22.81 17.36
N ALA A 446 -6.39 23.41 16.24
CA ALA A 446 -5.00 23.45 15.81
C ALA A 446 -4.15 24.11 16.90
N MET A 447 -2.91 23.68 17.06
CA MET A 447 -1.90 24.50 17.74
C MET A 447 -1.44 25.58 16.76
N CYS A 448 -1.58 26.86 17.11
CA CYS A 448 -1.32 27.97 16.21
C CYS A 448 0.18 28.14 15.96
N THR A 449 0.65 27.68 14.80
CA THR A 449 2.07 27.76 14.38
C THR A 449 2.57 29.19 14.12
N SER A 450 1.66 30.19 14.12
CA SER A 450 2.04 31.61 14.12
C SER A 450 2.47 32.14 15.50
N THR A 451 2.31 31.36 16.57
CA THR A 451 2.88 31.68 17.90
C THR A 451 4.33 31.20 18.03
N THR A 452 5.13 31.91 18.82
CA THR A 452 6.55 31.58 19.00
C THR A 452 6.71 30.30 19.81
N GLU A 453 5.89 30.12 20.84
CA GLU A 453 5.90 28.99 21.76
C GLU A 453 5.69 27.66 21.02
N VAL A 454 4.73 27.60 20.08
CA VAL A 454 4.51 26.40 19.25
C VAL A 454 5.70 26.13 18.34
N ARG A 455 6.28 27.17 17.73
CA ARG A 455 7.44 26.99 16.83
C ARG A 455 8.70 26.58 17.57
N GLU A 456 8.95 27.14 18.75
CA GLU A 456 10.07 26.77 19.60
C GLU A 456 9.94 25.31 20.01
N TRP A 457 8.77 24.89 20.50
CA TRP A 457 8.52 23.48 20.84
C TRP A 457 8.74 22.54 19.66
N LEU A 458 8.23 22.86 18.47
CA LEU A 458 8.43 22.03 17.26
C LEU A 458 9.92 21.92 16.89
N SER A 459 10.63 23.05 16.90
CA SER A 459 12.05 23.10 16.56
C SER A 459 12.90 22.36 17.60
N GLU A 460 12.62 22.52 18.89
CA GLU A 460 13.30 21.83 19.99
C GLU A 460 13.02 20.33 19.98
N SER A 461 11.78 19.92 19.72
CA SER A 461 11.40 18.51 19.61
C SER A 461 12.17 17.81 18.50
N LEU A 462 12.26 18.42 17.31
CA LEU A 462 13.04 17.87 16.20
C LEU A 462 14.53 17.85 16.52
N ALA A 463 15.07 18.91 17.12
CA ALA A 463 16.46 18.90 17.58
C ALA A 463 16.71 17.76 18.58
N TYR A 464 15.80 17.55 19.54
CA TYR A 464 15.90 16.46 20.50
C TYR A 464 15.90 15.10 19.81
N VAL A 465 14.91 14.82 18.94
CA VAL A 465 14.83 13.56 18.19
C VAL A 465 16.10 13.28 17.39
N PHE A 466 16.61 14.26 16.64
CA PHE A 466 17.84 14.09 15.84
C PHE A 466 19.11 13.96 16.70
N SER A 467 19.12 14.50 17.93
CA SER A 467 20.21 14.23 18.87
C SER A 467 20.17 12.80 19.43
N GLN A 468 18.97 12.24 19.56
CA GLN A 468 18.74 10.92 20.15
C GLN A 468 18.81 9.79 19.12
N ALA A 469 18.68 10.07 17.83
CA ALA A 469 18.84 9.09 16.76
C ALA A 469 19.79 9.65 15.68
N PRO A 470 21.11 9.71 15.97
CA PRO A 470 22.10 10.10 14.96
C PRO A 470 22.04 9.09 13.80
N GLY A 471 22.12 9.58 12.55
CA GLY A 471 22.00 8.75 11.35
C GLY A 471 20.58 8.68 10.75
N LEU A 472 19.58 9.32 11.37
CA LEU A 472 18.29 9.55 10.72
C LEU A 472 18.46 10.20 9.35
N GLY A 473 17.80 9.64 8.34
CA GLY A 473 17.89 10.09 6.95
C GLY A 473 17.27 11.46 6.72
N GLY A 474 16.18 11.76 7.42
CA GLY A 474 15.50 13.04 7.27
C GLY A 474 14.05 13.02 7.73
N ILE A 475 13.35 14.06 7.34
CA ILE A 475 11.90 14.21 7.51
C ILE A 475 11.26 14.51 6.17
N PHE A 476 10.00 14.11 6.03
CA PHE A 476 9.12 14.70 5.04
C PHE A 476 7.80 15.10 5.70
N CYS A 477 7.15 16.14 5.18
CA CYS A 477 5.95 16.66 5.82
C CYS A 477 4.82 16.96 4.83
N ILE A 478 3.61 16.62 5.26
CA ILE A 478 2.36 17.17 4.74
C ILE A 478 1.89 18.22 5.75
N THR A 479 1.55 19.41 5.26
CA THR A 479 1.20 20.57 6.10
C THR A 479 -0.24 21.06 5.87
N ALA A 480 -1.01 20.31 5.10
CA ALA A 480 -2.39 20.60 4.73
C ALA A 480 -3.18 19.30 4.55
N SER A 481 -4.51 19.42 4.47
CA SER A 481 -5.46 18.36 4.14
C SER A 481 -5.68 17.29 5.20
N GLU A 482 -4.66 16.51 5.56
CA GLU A 482 -4.85 15.33 6.41
C GLU A 482 -5.30 15.75 7.81
N ASN A 483 -4.39 16.00 8.75
CA ASN A 483 -4.79 16.45 10.08
C ASN A 483 -4.89 17.97 10.16
N LEU A 484 -5.68 18.44 11.13
CA LEU A 484 -5.75 19.84 11.53
C LEU A 484 -4.43 20.24 12.21
N THR A 485 -3.41 20.49 11.38
CA THR A 485 -2.03 20.68 11.85
C THR A 485 -1.66 22.12 12.11
N ASN A 486 -2.34 23.04 11.45
CA ASN A 486 -2.12 24.46 11.59
C ASN A 486 -3.39 25.21 11.18
N CYS A 487 -3.41 26.53 11.34
CA CYS A 487 -4.64 27.29 11.14
C CYS A 487 -5.10 27.38 9.67
N VAL A 488 -4.29 26.97 8.71
CA VAL A 488 -4.64 27.00 7.27
C VAL A 488 -4.70 25.60 6.66
N SER A 489 -4.45 24.53 7.42
CA SER A 489 -4.36 23.17 6.89
C SER A 489 -5.66 22.69 6.27
N HIS A 490 -6.81 23.11 6.80
CA HIS A 490 -8.16 22.81 6.26
C HIS A 490 -8.87 24.04 5.69
N GLY A 491 -8.17 25.19 5.55
CA GLY A 491 -8.73 26.38 4.92
C GLY A 491 -9.59 27.29 5.80
N HIS A 492 -9.69 26.98 7.10
CA HIS A 492 -10.56 27.67 8.05
C HIS A 492 -9.84 28.65 8.99
N SER A 493 -8.89 29.43 8.49
CA SER A 493 -8.09 30.34 9.33
C SER A 493 -8.88 31.46 10.00
N GLU A 494 -10.11 31.72 9.55
CA GLU A 494 -11.02 32.74 10.06
C GLU A 494 -11.31 32.60 11.57
N PHE A 495 -11.31 31.39 12.12
CA PHE A 495 -11.57 31.18 13.55
C PHE A 495 -10.32 31.38 14.44
N CYS A 496 -9.16 31.66 13.84
CA CYS A 496 -7.94 32.01 14.58
C CYS A 496 -7.73 33.54 14.55
N PRO A 497 -7.68 34.24 15.71
CA PRO A 497 -7.55 35.70 15.74
C PRO A 497 -6.20 36.23 15.20
N ARG A 498 -5.21 35.34 15.09
CA ARG A 498 -3.88 35.64 14.51
C ARG A 498 -3.86 35.32 13.02
N CYS A 499 -4.09 34.06 12.66
CA CYS A 499 -3.92 33.58 11.30
C CYS A 499 -5.00 34.09 10.33
N SER A 500 -6.17 34.51 10.82
CA SER A 500 -7.18 35.21 10.00
C SER A 500 -6.66 36.49 9.32
N LYS A 501 -5.53 37.04 9.80
CA LYS A 501 -4.89 38.25 9.28
C LYS A 501 -3.62 37.97 8.46
N LEU A 502 -3.27 36.70 8.26
CA LEU A 502 -2.02 36.29 7.60
C LEU A 502 -2.31 35.62 6.27
N ASP A 503 -1.38 35.74 5.32
CA ASP A 503 -1.37 34.87 4.15
C ASP A 503 -1.01 33.44 4.58
N GLY A 504 -1.88 32.48 4.28
CA GLY A 504 -1.64 31.07 4.60
C GLY A 504 -0.37 30.51 3.96
N SER A 505 0.05 31.03 2.81
CA SER A 505 1.34 30.66 2.22
C SER A 505 2.53 31.03 3.11
N ASN A 506 2.46 32.15 3.82
CA ASN A 506 3.50 32.55 4.77
C ASN A 506 3.50 31.66 6.01
N VAL A 507 2.32 31.24 6.48
CA VAL A 507 2.17 30.33 7.62
C VAL A 507 2.82 28.98 7.31
N ILE A 508 2.54 28.40 6.13
CA ILE A 508 3.12 27.12 5.70
C ILE A 508 4.64 27.24 5.52
N ALA A 509 5.13 28.29 4.85
CA ALA A 509 6.57 28.49 4.68
C ALA A 509 7.31 28.65 6.02
N GLN A 510 6.71 29.36 6.99
CA GLN A 510 7.26 29.51 8.34
C GLN A 510 7.31 28.18 9.10
N LEU A 511 6.27 27.35 8.97
CA LEU A 511 6.25 26.02 9.58
C LEU A 511 7.38 25.14 9.04
N ILE A 512 7.57 25.10 7.71
CA ILE A 512 8.65 24.32 7.09
C ILE A 512 10.03 24.82 7.52
N ARG A 513 10.24 26.16 7.58
CA ARG A 513 11.48 26.74 8.13
C ARG A 513 11.71 26.37 9.59
N THR A 514 10.64 26.26 10.38
CA THR A 514 10.71 25.83 11.79
C THR A 514 11.21 24.39 11.89
N PHE A 515 10.65 23.48 11.08
CA PHE A 515 11.12 22.10 11.01
C PHE A 515 12.59 22.01 10.60
N ARG A 516 12.96 22.69 9.51
CA ARG A 516 14.35 22.77 9.02
C ARG A 516 15.30 23.27 10.10
N THR A 517 14.91 24.30 10.85
CA THR A 517 15.73 24.86 11.94
C THR A 517 15.97 23.83 13.05
N GLY A 518 14.94 23.08 13.45
CA GLY A 518 15.08 22.02 14.45
C GLY A 518 16.05 20.92 14.01
N VAL A 519 15.85 20.39 12.79
CA VAL A 519 16.73 19.36 12.21
C VAL A 519 18.18 19.83 12.13
N ARG A 520 18.41 21.03 11.59
CA ARG A 520 19.76 21.56 11.32
C ARG A 520 20.56 21.93 12.56
N ARG A 521 19.93 22.04 13.74
CA ARG A 521 20.66 22.15 15.02
C ARG A 521 21.48 20.91 15.35
N LYS A 522 21.11 19.73 14.82
CA LYS A 522 21.74 18.44 15.15
C LYS A 522 22.17 17.60 13.95
N SER A 523 21.67 17.88 12.74
CA SER A 523 22.09 17.20 11.53
C SER A 523 22.25 18.14 10.34
N ALA A 524 23.46 18.20 9.79
CA ALA A 524 23.77 18.95 8.57
C ALA A 524 23.36 18.21 7.29
N SER A 525 23.22 16.88 7.33
CA SER A 525 23.04 16.03 6.15
C SER A 525 21.63 15.43 6.01
N ALA A 526 20.80 15.51 7.04
CA ALA A 526 19.42 14.99 6.98
C ALA A 526 18.59 15.74 5.92
N ASP A 527 17.81 15.01 5.14
CA ASP A 527 16.90 15.62 4.16
C ASP A 527 15.71 16.27 4.86
N ILE A 528 15.27 17.42 4.35
CA ILE A 528 14.01 18.06 4.72
C ILE A 528 13.17 18.17 3.46
N ILE A 529 12.07 17.42 3.40
CA ILE A 529 11.24 17.29 2.20
C ILE A 529 9.85 17.87 2.47
N ALA A 530 9.49 18.95 1.78
CA ALA A 530 8.15 19.52 1.83
C ALA A 530 7.29 18.90 0.74
N TRP A 531 6.25 18.17 1.11
CA TRP A 531 5.27 17.67 0.16
C TRP A 531 4.16 18.70 -0.03
N ASP A 532 3.96 19.12 -1.28
CA ASP A 532 2.90 20.05 -1.68
C ASP A 532 1.47 19.46 -1.65
N TRP A 533 1.28 18.28 -1.04
CA TRP A 533 -0.02 17.65 -0.85
C TRP A 533 -0.99 18.58 -0.13
N GLY A 534 -2.19 18.71 -0.68
CA GLY A 534 -3.22 19.62 -0.15
C GLY A 534 -2.97 21.11 -0.40
N TRP A 535 -1.84 21.52 -1.01
CA TRP A 535 -1.64 22.92 -1.36
C TRP A 535 -2.50 23.31 -2.57
N GLY A 536 -2.83 24.61 -2.65
CA GLY A 536 -3.64 25.20 -3.71
C GLY A 536 -5.13 25.23 -3.41
N LYS A 537 -5.82 26.12 -4.12
CA LYS A 537 -7.26 26.39 -3.90
C LYS A 537 -8.20 25.34 -4.50
N ASN A 538 -7.68 24.47 -5.36
CA ASN A 538 -8.45 23.43 -6.03
C ASN A 538 -8.76 22.25 -5.10
N TRP A 539 -8.08 22.16 -3.95
CA TRP A 539 -8.21 21.06 -2.99
C TRP A 539 -8.67 21.53 -1.61
N ILE A 540 -8.09 22.62 -1.11
CA ILE A 540 -8.56 23.28 0.12
C ILE A 540 -8.96 24.69 -0.22
N ARG A 541 -10.22 25.04 0.07
CA ARG A 541 -10.69 26.41 -0.06
C ARG A 541 -9.82 27.31 0.82
N ASN A 542 -9.26 28.38 0.25
CA ASN A 542 -8.28 29.25 0.92
C ASN A 542 -6.96 28.56 1.32
N GLY A 543 -6.64 27.40 0.73
CA GLY A 543 -5.37 26.72 0.95
C GLY A 543 -4.17 27.54 0.47
N ALA A 544 -3.00 27.22 1.03
CA ALA A 544 -1.75 27.89 0.68
C ALA A 544 -1.44 27.74 -0.81
N ASN A 545 -1.10 28.85 -1.49
CA ASN A 545 -0.73 28.85 -2.90
C ASN A 545 0.73 28.39 -3.06
N PRO A 546 1.02 27.29 -3.80
CA PRO A 546 2.38 26.81 -4.03
C PRO A 546 3.32 27.89 -4.58
N SER A 547 2.83 28.75 -5.49
CA SER A 547 3.63 29.85 -6.09
C SER A 547 4.10 30.89 -5.08
N ASN A 548 3.45 30.99 -3.92
CA ASN A 548 3.86 31.87 -2.84
C ASN A 548 4.67 31.12 -1.76
N VAL A 549 4.43 29.82 -1.55
CA VAL A 549 5.15 29.02 -0.55
C VAL A 549 6.57 28.70 -1.03
N ILE A 550 6.69 28.13 -2.23
CA ILE A 550 7.94 27.55 -2.75
C ILE A 550 9.10 28.57 -2.75
N PRO A 551 8.94 29.83 -3.22
CA PRO A 551 10.04 30.80 -3.23
C PRO A 551 10.54 31.23 -1.84
N GLN A 552 9.79 30.94 -0.78
CA GLN A 552 10.16 31.29 0.59
C GLN A 552 10.89 30.16 1.34
N LEU A 553 11.03 28.99 0.70
CA LEU A 553 11.69 27.85 1.31
C LEU A 553 13.23 27.99 1.18
N PRO A 554 14.00 27.59 2.20
CA PRO A 554 15.47 27.55 2.11
C PRO A 554 15.96 26.60 1.01
N GLU A 555 17.10 26.91 0.37
CA GLU A 555 17.68 26.12 -0.73
C GLU A 555 17.98 24.64 -0.35
N ASP A 556 18.16 24.36 0.95
CA ASP A 556 18.41 23.01 1.47
C ASP A 556 17.14 22.22 1.83
N VAL A 557 15.96 22.71 1.43
CA VAL A 557 14.68 22.00 1.47
C VAL A 557 14.36 21.46 0.07
N ALA A 558 13.91 20.20 0.00
CA ALA A 558 13.43 19.58 -1.23
C ALA A 558 11.90 19.75 -1.37
N LEU A 559 11.43 19.95 -2.60
CA LEU A 559 10.00 19.93 -2.92
C LEU A 559 9.59 18.58 -3.49
N LEU A 560 8.60 17.94 -2.87
CA LEU A 560 7.95 16.72 -3.36
C LEU A 560 6.57 17.05 -3.93
N SER A 561 6.30 16.58 -5.16
CA SER A 561 5.00 16.72 -5.83
C SER A 561 4.51 15.39 -6.40
N VAL A 562 3.20 15.12 -6.31
CA VAL A 562 2.58 13.95 -6.94
C VAL A 562 2.69 14.08 -8.45
N SER A 563 3.33 13.10 -9.08
CA SER A 563 3.72 13.23 -10.47
C SER A 563 2.52 13.36 -11.40
N GLU A 564 1.48 12.55 -11.22
CA GLU A 564 0.36 12.35 -12.14
C GLU A 564 -0.72 13.43 -12.01
N TRP A 565 -0.67 14.20 -10.92
CA TRP A 565 -1.75 15.10 -10.51
C TRP A 565 -2.16 16.10 -11.59
N ALA A 566 -3.47 16.31 -11.73
CA ALA A 566 -4.11 17.20 -12.67
C ALA A 566 -3.93 16.82 -14.16
N LYS A 567 -3.37 15.64 -14.47
CA LYS A 567 -3.29 15.16 -15.85
C LYS A 567 -4.70 14.93 -16.40
N GLN A 568 -4.95 15.48 -17.58
CA GLN A 568 -6.19 15.30 -18.32
C GLN A 568 -6.17 13.96 -19.05
N ILE A 569 -7.28 13.24 -19.03
CA ILE A 569 -7.47 11.96 -19.71
C ILE A 569 -8.84 11.90 -20.37
N ASP A 570 -8.95 11.03 -21.37
CA ASP A 570 -10.22 10.64 -21.99
C ASP A 570 -10.29 9.11 -21.99
N ARG A 571 -11.39 8.59 -21.44
CA ARG A 571 -11.70 7.16 -21.39
C ARG A 571 -13.15 6.96 -21.81
N GLY A 572 -13.36 6.18 -22.87
CA GLY A 572 -14.71 5.93 -23.40
C GLY A 572 -15.41 7.19 -23.92
N GLY A 573 -14.68 8.25 -24.30
CA GLY A 573 -15.24 9.53 -24.74
C GLY A 573 -15.63 10.46 -23.58
N HIS A 574 -15.28 10.13 -22.33
CA HIS A 574 -15.53 10.96 -21.16
C HIS A 574 -14.23 11.65 -20.71
N PRO A 575 -14.16 13.00 -20.76
CA PRO A 575 -13.02 13.73 -20.26
C PRO A 575 -13.01 13.73 -18.72
N ALA A 576 -11.85 13.36 -18.15
CA ALA A 576 -11.64 13.36 -16.71
C ALA A 576 -10.25 13.93 -16.36
N GLN A 577 -10.08 14.27 -15.08
CA GLN A 577 -8.80 14.75 -14.55
C GLN A 577 -8.37 13.90 -13.36
N VAL A 578 -7.08 13.55 -13.32
CA VAL A 578 -6.49 12.80 -12.21
C VAL A 578 -6.35 13.68 -10.97
N GLY A 579 -6.83 13.19 -9.82
CA GLY A 579 -6.70 13.85 -8.50
C GLY A 579 -5.92 13.04 -7.47
N GLU A 580 -5.22 11.99 -7.89
CA GLU A 580 -4.49 11.06 -7.01
C GLU A 580 -3.23 10.51 -7.71
N TYR A 581 -2.33 9.84 -6.99
CA TYR A 581 -1.28 9.04 -7.64
C TYR A 581 -1.89 7.86 -8.44
N SER A 582 -1.32 7.56 -9.61
CA SER A 582 -1.89 6.58 -10.55
C SER A 582 -0.80 5.85 -11.32
N ILE A 583 -1.04 4.58 -11.64
CA ILE A 583 -0.24 3.81 -12.58
C ILE A 583 -0.90 3.77 -13.96
N SER A 584 -2.25 3.77 -14.05
CA SER A 584 -2.96 3.77 -15.36
C SER A 584 -2.80 5.10 -16.11
N VAL A 585 -2.47 6.17 -15.39
CA VAL A 585 -2.22 7.50 -15.93
C VAL A 585 -0.77 7.91 -15.66
N VAL A 586 0.11 7.53 -16.58
CA VAL A 586 1.55 7.82 -16.51
C VAL A 586 1.83 9.33 -16.44
N GLY A 587 2.52 9.81 -15.40
CA GLY A 587 2.86 11.22 -15.22
C GLY A 587 3.99 11.73 -16.14
N PRO A 588 4.43 12.99 -15.99
CA PRO A 588 3.91 13.98 -15.06
C PRO A 588 2.68 14.73 -15.60
N GLY A 589 1.85 15.24 -14.69
CA GLY A 589 0.75 16.15 -14.94
C GLY A 589 1.17 17.62 -14.80
N PRO A 590 0.31 18.56 -15.21
CA PRO A 590 0.63 19.99 -15.27
C PRO A 590 0.93 20.60 -13.90
N ARG A 591 0.32 20.11 -12.82
CA ARG A 591 0.58 20.61 -11.45
C ARG A 591 2.03 20.37 -11.05
N ALA A 592 2.52 19.13 -11.19
CA ALA A 592 3.89 18.78 -10.84
C ALA A 592 4.91 19.58 -11.67
N LEU A 593 4.67 19.68 -12.99
CA LEU A 593 5.53 20.45 -13.89
C LEU A 593 5.63 21.93 -13.48
N GLN A 594 4.50 22.56 -13.16
CA GLN A 594 4.46 23.95 -12.69
C GLN A 594 5.24 24.13 -11.39
N ASN A 595 4.97 23.28 -10.39
CA ASN A 595 5.58 23.40 -9.07
C ASN A 595 7.09 23.09 -9.12
N TRP A 596 7.52 22.12 -9.91
CA TRP A 596 8.94 21.82 -10.13
C TRP A 596 9.67 22.95 -10.86
N GLU A 597 9.02 23.65 -11.79
CA GLU A 597 9.63 24.82 -12.43
C GLU A 597 9.83 25.98 -11.44
N ILE A 598 8.88 26.21 -10.54
CA ILE A 598 9.03 27.20 -9.46
C ILE A 598 10.15 26.78 -8.50
N ALA A 599 10.21 25.50 -8.13
CA ALA A 599 11.28 24.94 -7.30
C ALA A 599 12.65 25.11 -7.95
N ARG A 600 12.77 24.84 -9.26
CA ARG A 600 14.00 25.02 -10.03
C ARG A 600 14.49 26.47 -9.99
N ARG A 601 13.58 27.45 -10.20
CA ARG A 601 13.90 28.89 -10.09
C ARG A 601 14.32 29.30 -8.68
N SER A 602 13.77 28.61 -7.68
CA SER A 602 14.08 28.80 -6.26
C SER A 602 15.24 27.93 -5.78
N ARG A 603 15.95 27.24 -6.69
CA ARG A 603 17.09 26.34 -6.43
C ARG A 603 16.79 25.19 -5.45
N LEU A 604 15.52 24.82 -5.31
CA LEU A 604 15.14 23.66 -4.51
C LEU A 604 15.32 22.38 -5.32
N LYS A 605 15.75 21.33 -4.62
CA LYS A 605 15.76 19.96 -5.14
C LYS A 605 14.34 19.50 -5.46
N ARG A 606 14.15 18.86 -6.61
CA ARG A 606 12.83 18.40 -7.10
C ARG A 606 12.68 16.91 -6.92
N LEU A 607 11.70 16.49 -6.14
CA LEU A 607 11.36 15.09 -5.90
C LEU A 607 9.98 14.77 -6.50
N ALA A 608 9.80 13.55 -6.97
CA ALA A 608 8.51 13.04 -7.41
C ALA A 608 7.93 12.06 -6.39
N LYS A 609 6.68 12.30 -5.99
CA LYS A 609 5.84 11.28 -5.39
C LYS A 609 5.24 10.48 -6.54
N VAL A 610 5.50 9.19 -6.51
CA VAL A 610 5.07 8.17 -7.46
C VAL A 610 4.66 6.93 -6.68
N GLN A 611 4.03 5.96 -7.34
CA GLN A 611 3.53 4.77 -6.66
C GLN A 611 3.80 3.55 -7.54
N TRP A 612 4.93 2.88 -7.33
CA TRP A 612 5.39 1.82 -8.26
C TRP A 612 4.88 0.42 -7.95
N SER A 613 4.45 0.12 -6.72
CA SER A 613 3.86 -1.17 -6.38
C SER A 613 2.37 -1.20 -6.76
N CYS A 614 1.54 -0.55 -5.96
CA CYS A 614 0.09 -0.45 -6.14
C CYS A 614 -0.42 0.94 -5.77
N THR A 615 -1.44 1.41 -6.47
CA THR A 615 -2.23 2.60 -6.14
C THR A 615 -3.59 2.14 -5.59
N TRP A 616 -4.51 3.08 -5.34
CA TRP A 616 -5.90 2.76 -5.05
C TRP A 616 -6.69 2.23 -6.26
N GLU A 617 -6.07 2.12 -7.45
CA GLU A 617 -6.70 1.48 -8.61
C GLU A 617 -6.89 -0.02 -8.37
N ILE A 618 -5.94 -0.69 -7.70
CA ILE A 618 -6.08 -2.03 -7.10
C ILE A 618 -4.93 -2.28 -6.11
N SER A 619 -5.25 -2.42 -4.83
CA SER A 619 -4.33 -2.64 -3.71
C SER A 619 -4.49 -4.01 -3.04
N ALA A 620 -5.45 -4.83 -3.51
CA ALA A 620 -5.63 -6.22 -3.10
C ALA A 620 -4.54 -7.18 -3.62
N VAL A 621 -3.51 -6.64 -4.26
CA VAL A 621 -2.32 -7.35 -4.75
C VAL A 621 -1.07 -6.61 -4.28
N PRO A 622 0.09 -7.28 -4.16
CA PRO A 622 1.33 -6.63 -3.72
C PRO A 622 1.92 -5.66 -4.75
N TYR A 623 1.67 -5.87 -6.05
CA TYR A 623 2.02 -4.93 -7.12
C TYR A 623 1.13 -5.15 -8.35
N ILE A 624 0.98 -4.13 -9.20
CA ILE A 624 0.27 -4.22 -10.49
C ILE A 624 1.30 -4.59 -11.59
N PRO A 625 1.16 -5.71 -12.33
CA PRO A 625 2.20 -6.22 -13.25
C PRO A 625 2.24 -5.48 -14.59
N VAL A 626 2.53 -4.17 -14.56
CA VAL A 626 2.59 -3.27 -15.73
C VAL A 626 3.92 -2.52 -15.83
N PRO A 627 5.08 -3.22 -15.81
CA PRO A 627 6.39 -2.56 -15.75
C PRO A 627 6.65 -1.62 -16.93
N GLY A 628 6.04 -1.84 -18.09
CA GLY A 628 6.13 -0.93 -19.24
C GLY A 628 5.62 0.49 -18.93
N LEU A 629 4.55 0.62 -18.15
CA LEU A 629 4.03 1.95 -17.74
C LEU A 629 5.00 2.63 -16.76
N ILE A 630 5.67 1.86 -15.90
CA ILE A 630 6.66 2.37 -14.94
C ILE A 630 7.90 2.88 -15.67
N VAL A 631 8.37 2.16 -16.69
CA VAL A 631 9.47 2.58 -17.56
C VAL A 631 9.12 3.88 -18.26
N GLN A 632 7.93 3.95 -18.89
CA GLN A 632 7.45 5.18 -19.53
C GLN A 632 7.40 6.36 -18.56
N HIS A 633 6.97 6.12 -17.33
CA HIS A 633 6.94 7.16 -16.30
C HIS A 633 8.35 7.62 -15.93
N CYS A 634 9.29 6.69 -15.72
CA CYS A 634 10.68 7.02 -15.42
C CYS A 634 11.32 7.87 -16.54
N GLU A 635 11.06 7.55 -17.81
CA GLU A 635 11.50 8.36 -18.96
C GLU A 635 10.93 9.78 -18.92
N ASN A 636 9.64 9.91 -18.62
CA ASN A 636 8.99 11.21 -18.53
C ASN A 636 9.54 12.07 -17.37
N LEU A 637 10.05 11.46 -16.30
CA LEU A 637 10.67 12.15 -15.15
C LEU A 637 12.12 12.59 -15.38
N VAL A 638 12.76 12.16 -16.47
CA VAL A 638 14.12 12.61 -16.82
C VAL A 638 14.11 14.10 -17.17
N LYS A 639 13.20 14.54 -18.05
CA LYS A 639 13.19 15.91 -18.61
C LYS A 639 13.02 17.01 -17.54
N PRO A 640 12.12 16.89 -16.55
CA PRO A 640 11.97 17.90 -15.50
C PRO A 640 13.14 17.96 -14.50
N GLY A 641 14.15 17.10 -14.65
CA GLY A 641 15.31 17.06 -13.78
C GLY A 641 14.93 16.68 -12.34
N VAL A 642 14.10 15.64 -12.18
CA VAL A 642 13.80 15.04 -10.88
C VAL A 642 15.05 14.37 -10.33
N GLU A 643 15.30 14.58 -9.03
CA GLU A 643 16.52 14.20 -8.33
C GLU A 643 16.26 13.24 -7.17
N GLY A 644 15.01 12.85 -6.90
CA GLY A 644 14.66 11.86 -5.88
C GLY A 644 13.20 11.43 -5.98
N LEU A 645 12.86 10.33 -5.31
CA LEU A 645 11.57 9.65 -5.40
C LEU A 645 11.04 9.26 -4.02
N MET A 646 9.75 9.49 -3.83
CA MET A 646 8.95 8.73 -2.87
C MET A 646 8.11 7.73 -3.66
N ALA A 647 8.46 6.44 -3.62
CA ALA A 647 7.95 5.41 -4.54
C ALA A 647 6.76 4.59 -4.01
N SER A 648 6.35 4.84 -2.76
CA SER A 648 5.11 4.30 -2.20
C SER A 648 4.45 5.26 -1.20
N TRP A 649 3.28 4.90 -0.70
CA TRP A 649 2.53 5.57 0.38
C TRP A 649 2.05 4.52 1.38
N THR A 650 0.99 4.79 2.15
CA THR A 650 0.41 3.85 3.12
C THR A 650 -0.02 2.53 2.51
N VAL A 651 -0.27 2.49 1.18
CA VAL A 651 -0.52 1.27 0.38
C VAL A 651 0.65 0.26 0.38
N GLY A 652 1.80 0.64 0.94
CA GLY A 652 2.97 -0.22 1.11
C GLY A 652 3.91 -0.26 -0.09
N GLY A 653 5.19 -0.51 0.19
CA GLY A 653 6.24 -0.72 -0.81
C GLY A 653 6.66 -2.18 -0.90
N TYR A 654 6.32 -2.84 -1.99
CA TYR A 654 6.66 -4.24 -2.25
C TYR A 654 7.83 -4.38 -3.26
N PRO A 655 8.90 -5.13 -2.94
CA PRO A 655 9.97 -5.44 -3.89
C PRO A 655 9.43 -6.19 -5.12
N SER A 656 9.26 -5.47 -6.22
CA SER A 656 8.51 -5.90 -7.40
C SER A 656 9.30 -5.70 -8.70
N PRO A 657 8.90 -6.36 -9.81
CA PRO A 657 9.45 -6.06 -11.13
C PRO A 657 9.33 -4.57 -11.50
N ASN A 658 8.33 -3.86 -10.98
CA ASN A 658 8.16 -2.42 -11.20
C ASN A 658 9.31 -1.60 -10.58
N PHE A 659 9.74 -1.95 -9.35
CA PHE A 659 10.92 -1.31 -8.75
C PHE A 659 12.19 -1.67 -9.51
N GLU A 660 12.31 -2.93 -9.93
CA GLU A 660 13.46 -3.43 -10.69
C GLU A 660 13.67 -2.70 -12.03
N VAL A 661 12.60 -2.41 -12.78
CA VAL A 661 12.71 -1.60 -14.01
C VAL A 661 12.97 -0.13 -13.70
N ALA A 662 12.34 0.44 -12.66
CA ALA A 662 12.58 1.81 -12.25
C ALA A 662 14.04 2.06 -11.84
N LYS A 663 14.66 1.06 -11.17
CA LYS A 663 16.07 1.09 -10.75
C LYS A 663 17.04 1.46 -11.87
N ARG A 664 16.74 1.06 -13.11
CA ARG A 664 17.59 1.35 -14.27
C ARG A 664 17.69 2.85 -14.58
N TYR A 665 16.73 3.66 -14.14
CA TYR A 665 16.72 5.12 -14.32
C TYR A 665 17.29 5.89 -13.11
N TYR A 666 17.74 5.19 -12.07
CA TYR A 666 18.30 5.81 -10.85
C TYR A 666 19.75 6.25 -11.03
N PHE A 667 20.39 5.79 -12.11
CA PHE A 667 21.79 6.05 -12.41
C PHE A 667 21.95 6.65 -13.81
N SER A 668 23.07 7.35 -14.00
CA SER A 668 23.60 7.78 -15.30
C SER A 668 24.79 6.88 -15.69
N PRO A 669 25.02 6.58 -16.99
CA PRO A 669 24.20 6.97 -18.12
C PRO A 669 22.81 6.30 -18.05
N LEU A 670 21.81 6.98 -18.64
CA LEU A 670 20.47 6.45 -18.75
C LEU A 670 20.47 5.17 -19.61
N PRO A 671 19.45 4.29 -19.46
CA PRO A 671 19.30 3.14 -20.33
C PRO A 671 19.22 3.53 -21.81
N PHE A 672 19.70 2.65 -22.71
CA PHE A 672 19.67 2.92 -24.14
C PHE A 672 18.25 2.84 -24.71
N SER A 673 17.44 1.89 -24.23
CA SER A 673 16.02 1.78 -24.60
C SER A 673 15.16 1.19 -23.48
N SER A 674 13.87 1.54 -23.51
CA SER A 674 12.82 0.92 -22.69
C SER A 674 12.78 -0.62 -22.84
N GLU A 675 12.94 -1.12 -24.07
CA GLU A 675 12.86 -2.55 -24.37
C GLU A 675 13.98 -3.36 -23.71
N GLU A 676 15.20 -2.81 -23.69
CA GLU A 676 16.34 -3.43 -23.02
C GLU A 676 16.09 -3.58 -21.51
N VAL A 677 15.61 -2.51 -20.86
CA VAL A 677 15.27 -2.51 -19.42
C VAL A 677 14.26 -3.59 -19.09
N LEU A 678 13.16 -3.65 -19.85
CA LEU A 678 12.12 -4.66 -19.63
C LEU A 678 12.68 -6.07 -19.86
N ARG A 679 13.46 -6.26 -20.92
CA ARG A 679 14.03 -7.56 -21.30
C ARG A 679 14.98 -8.10 -20.23
N GLU A 680 15.86 -7.27 -19.67
CA GLU A 680 16.78 -7.69 -18.62
C GLU A 680 16.03 -8.21 -17.38
N VAL A 681 14.99 -7.49 -16.95
CA VAL A 681 14.16 -7.91 -15.81
C VAL A 681 13.42 -9.20 -16.14
N ALA A 682 12.86 -9.33 -17.34
CA ALA A 682 12.19 -10.56 -17.77
C ALA A 682 13.13 -11.77 -17.82
N LEU A 683 14.37 -11.60 -18.33
CA LEU A 683 15.39 -12.65 -18.36
C LEU A 683 15.77 -13.12 -16.95
N ARG A 684 16.00 -12.16 -16.04
CA ARG A 684 16.32 -12.47 -14.64
C ARG A 684 15.18 -13.21 -13.96
N ARG A 685 13.93 -12.76 -14.12
CA ARG A 685 12.78 -13.33 -13.40
C ARG A 685 12.24 -14.63 -13.99
N TYR A 686 12.24 -14.79 -15.31
CA TYR A 686 11.54 -15.91 -15.98
C TYR A 686 12.45 -16.77 -16.87
N GLY A 687 13.69 -16.36 -17.10
CA GLY A 687 14.64 -17.10 -17.94
C GLY A 687 14.51 -16.77 -19.43
N LYS A 688 15.50 -17.25 -20.21
CA LYS A 688 15.69 -16.88 -21.62
C LYS A 688 14.49 -17.27 -22.50
N ASP A 689 13.95 -18.46 -22.31
CA ASP A 689 12.96 -19.06 -23.21
C ASP A 689 11.53 -18.53 -22.98
N ALA A 690 11.26 -18.01 -21.78
CA ALA A 690 9.98 -17.38 -21.43
C ALA A 690 9.98 -15.86 -21.65
N ALA A 691 11.14 -15.20 -21.60
CA ALA A 691 11.24 -13.74 -21.52
C ALA A 691 10.46 -12.99 -22.63
N SER A 692 10.52 -13.42 -23.89
CA SER A 692 9.79 -12.74 -24.98
C SER A 692 8.27 -12.75 -24.76
N GLN A 693 7.70 -13.89 -24.41
CA GLN A 693 6.26 -14.02 -24.16
C GLN A 693 5.83 -13.26 -22.90
N ILE A 694 6.71 -13.15 -21.90
CA ILE A 694 6.44 -12.30 -20.73
C ILE A 694 6.40 -10.82 -21.11
N LEU A 695 7.30 -10.36 -21.99
CA LEU A 695 7.26 -8.98 -22.49
C LEU A 695 5.94 -8.70 -23.24
N ASP A 696 5.48 -9.65 -24.05
CA ASP A 696 4.17 -9.56 -24.72
C ASP A 696 3.02 -9.49 -23.70
N ALA A 697 3.07 -10.30 -22.64
CA ALA A 697 2.08 -10.28 -21.57
C ALA A 697 2.07 -8.93 -20.81
N TRP A 698 3.24 -8.42 -20.42
CA TRP A 698 3.37 -7.11 -19.77
C TRP A 698 2.90 -5.95 -20.65
N LYS A 699 3.17 -6.01 -21.95
CA LYS A 699 2.63 -5.04 -22.90
C LYS A 699 1.10 -5.08 -22.92
N ALA A 700 0.51 -6.27 -23.04
CA ALA A 700 -0.94 -6.44 -23.01
C ALA A 700 -1.58 -5.95 -21.69
N PHE A 701 -0.94 -6.23 -20.55
CA PHE A 701 -1.39 -5.70 -19.26
C PHE A 701 -1.31 -4.18 -19.20
N GLY A 702 -0.23 -3.57 -19.69
CA GLY A 702 -0.10 -2.11 -19.74
C GLY A 702 -1.17 -1.46 -20.63
N GLU A 703 -1.39 -1.99 -21.84
CA GLU A 703 -2.42 -1.52 -22.77
C GLU A 703 -3.84 -1.69 -22.21
N ALA A 704 -4.07 -2.76 -21.45
CA ALA A 704 -5.32 -2.97 -20.73
C ALA A 704 -5.47 -1.95 -19.61
N PHE A 705 -4.47 -1.82 -18.74
CA PHE A 705 -4.56 -1.04 -17.50
C PHE A 705 -4.78 0.44 -17.74
N VAL A 706 -4.22 1.01 -18.81
CA VAL A 706 -4.51 2.40 -19.19
C VAL A 706 -5.99 2.64 -19.48
N GLN A 707 -6.83 1.61 -19.70
CA GLN A 707 -8.27 1.76 -19.89
C GLN A 707 -9.05 1.97 -18.57
N TYR A 708 -8.41 1.80 -17.41
CA TYR A 708 -9.05 2.05 -16.11
C TYR A 708 -9.69 3.46 -16.10
N PRO A 709 -10.96 3.61 -15.68
CA PRO A 709 -11.66 4.90 -15.66
C PRO A 709 -11.21 5.77 -14.48
N MET A 710 -9.92 6.13 -14.46
CA MET A 710 -9.32 6.96 -13.43
C MET A 710 -9.92 8.37 -13.45
N GLU A 711 -10.05 9.01 -12.29
CA GLU A 711 -10.49 10.40 -12.19
C GLU A 711 -10.02 11.06 -10.89
N GLY A 712 -10.70 12.11 -10.44
CA GLY A 712 -10.32 12.97 -9.31
C GLY A 712 -10.16 12.28 -7.97
N GLY A 713 -10.47 10.98 -7.87
CA GLY A 713 -10.33 10.14 -6.66
C GLY A 713 -11.58 9.34 -6.28
N ASN A 714 -12.80 9.71 -6.71
CA ASN A 714 -14.00 9.04 -6.22
C ASN A 714 -14.12 7.61 -6.74
N VAL A 715 -13.78 7.35 -8.01
CA VAL A 715 -13.75 5.99 -8.54
C VAL A 715 -12.89 5.09 -7.66
N VAL A 716 -11.60 5.40 -7.50
CA VAL A 716 -10.65 4.54 -6.78
C VAL A 716 -10.99 4.34 -5.29
N TYR A 717 -11.71 5.27 -4.67
CA TYR A 717 -12.13 5.16 -3.28
C TYR A 717 -13.44 4.40 -3.07
N HIS A 718 -14.35 4.33 -4.04
CA HIS A 718 -15.69 3.75 -3.80
C HIS A 718 -15.98 2.50 -4.63
N VAL A 719 -15.34 2.35 -5.79
CA VAL A 719 -15.52 1.17 -6.64
C VAL A 719 -15.07 -0.10 -5.89
N PRO A 720 -15.78 -1.24 -6.04
CA PRO A 720 -15.43 -2.47 -5.32
C PRO A 720 -14.15 -3.13 -5.83
N THR A 721 -13.28 -2.47 -6.59
CA THR A 721 -12.05 -3.08 -7.14
C THR A 721 -11.14 -3.65 -6.06
N GLN A 722 -11.18 -3.18 -4.81
CA GLN A 722 -10.40 -3.79 -3.72
C GLN A 722 -10.95 -5.14 -3.24
N HIS A 723 -12.27 -5.33 -3.33
CA HIS A 723 -12.96 -6.55 -2.91
C HIS A 723 -13.15 -7.52 -4.08
N GLY A 724 -13.28 -6.99 -5.29
CA GLY A 724 -13.53 -7.74 -6.52
C GLY A 724 -14.71 -8.69 -6.32
N PRO A 725 -14.52 -10.01 -6.57
CA PRO A 725 -15.58 -10.99 -6.42
C PRO A 725 -16.07 -11.15 -4.97
N ALA A 726 -15.34 -10.72 -3.93
CA ALA A 726 -15.82 -10.82 -2.55
C ALA A 726 -16.96 -9.83 -2.22
N ASN A 727 -17.20 -8.79 -3.02
CA ASN A 727 -18.33 -7.88 -2.78
C ASN A 727 -19.66 -8.56 -3.15
N LEU A 728 -20.60 -8.64 -2.20
CA LEU A 728 -21.85 -9.39 -2.38
C LEU A 728 -22.82 -8.71 -3.37
N LEU A 729 -23.61 -9.52 -4.09
CA LEU A 729 -24.72 -9.04 -4.93
C LEU A 729 -25.98 -8.79 -4.10
N ARG A 730 -26.66 -7.67 -4.38
CA ARG A 730 -27.87 -7.24 -3.65
C ARG A 730 -29.09 -7.16 -4.58
N LEU A 731 -30.07 -8.04 -4.37
CA LEU A 731 -31.34 -8.02 -5.13
C LEU A 731 -32.24 -6.83 -4.81
N GLN A 732 -32.11 -6.29 -3.60
CA GLN A 732 -32.80 -5.08 -3.16
C GLN A 732 -31.75 -4.03 -2.77
N PRO A 733 -32.00 -2.73 -3.03
CA PRO A 733 -31.10 -1.67 -2.61
C PRO A 733 -30.85 -1.72 -1.10
N THR A 734 -29.59 -1.62 -0.67
CA THR A 734 -29.28 -1.61 0.77
C THR A 734 -29.62 -0.27 1.44
N GLY A 735 -29.63 0.80 0.65
CA GLY A 735 -29.76 2.19 1.14
C GLY A 735 -28.47 2.76 1.73
N TYR A 736 -27.39 1.97 1.79
CA TYR A 736 -26.08 2.44 2.26
C TYR A 736 -25.28 3.05 1.10
N LYS A 737 -24.54 4.13 1.41
CA LYS A 737 -23.54 4.73 0.52
C LYS A 737 -22.18 4.09 0.69
N ALA A 738 -21.41 4.02 -0.40
CA ALA A 738 -20.07 3.46 -0.35
C ALA A 738 -19.18 4.24 0.63
N GLY A 739 -18.51 3.52 1.53
CA GLY A 739 -17.42 4.04 2.36
C GLY A 739 -16.10 4.03 1.57
N MET A 740 -15.13 4.81 2.04
CA MET A 740 -13.81 4.89 1.42
C MET A 740 -13.08 3.53 1.51
N MET A 741 -13.03 2.80 0.40
CA MET A 741 -12.33 1.53 0.15
C MET A 741 -12.87 0.29 0.87
N LEU A 742 -13.32 0.40 2.13
CA LEU A 742 -13.68 -0.79 2.92
C LEU A 742 -15.12 -1.26 2.74
N PHE A 743 -16.06 -0.39 2.35
CA PHE A 743 -17.46 -0.75 2.20
C PHE A 743 -18.08 -0.22 0.90
N PRO A 744 -17.90 -0.90 -0.25
CA PRO A 744 -18.53 -0.47 -1.49
C PRO A 744 -20.07 -0.64 -1.51
N TYR A 745 -20.60 -1.62 -0.76
CA TYR A 745 -22.03 -2.00 -0.76
C TYR A 745 -22.57 -2.29 -2.18
N ASP A 746 -23.64 -1.61 -2.59
CA ASP A 746 -24.28 -1.67 -3.91
C ASP A 746 -24.50 -0.27 -4.53
N ASP A 747 -23.73 0.73 -4.08
CA ASP A 747 -23.84 2.14 -4.45
C ASP A 747 -23.18 2.43 -5.82
N TYR A 748 -23.59 1.66 -6.84
CA TYR A 748 -22.93 1.60 -8.15
C TYR A 748 -22.89 2.93 -8.92
N GLU A 749 -23.83 3.83 -8.66
CA GLU A 749 -23.83 5.19 -9.24
C GLU A 749 -22.69 6.05 -8.67
N HIS A 750 -22.35 5.86 -7.39
CA HIS A 750 -21.26 6.60 -6.76
C HIS A 750 -19.89 5.96 -7.03
N TRP A 751 -19.84 4.64 -7.27
CA TRP A 751 -18.63 3.91 -7.64
C TRP A 751 -17.94 4.47 -8.87
N VAL A 752 -18.70 5.04 -9.80
CA VAL A 752 -18.19 5.50 -11.10
C VAL A 752 -17.80 6.98 -11.10
N GLY A 753 -17.94 7.67 -9.97
CA GLY A 753 -17.54 9.06 -9.82
C GLY A 753 -18.19 9.98 -10.84
N SER A 754 -17.40 10.74 -11.60
CA SER A 754 -17.90 11.62 -12.66
C SER A 754 -18.31 10.90 -13.95
N TYR A 755 -17.97 9.62 -14.12
CA TYR A 755 -18.30 8.88 -15.33
C TYR A 755 -19.80 8.54 -15.38
N PRO A 756 -20.44 8.62 -16.55
CA PRO A 756 -21.72 7.94 -16.76
C PRO A 756 -21.57 6.43 -16.51
N VAL A 757 -22.52 5.82 -15.79
CA VAL A 757 -22.48 4.40 -15.39
C VAL A 757 -22.17 3.49 -16.58
N ARG A 758 -22.84 3.66 -17.71
CA ARG A 758 -22.63 2.82 -18.90
C ARG A 758 -21.22 2.93 -19.47
N ILE A 759 -20.62 4.14 -19.45
CA ILE A 759 -19.25 4.33 -19.92
C ILE A 759 -18.27 3.63 -18.97
N ALA A 760 -18.48 3.73 -17.66
CA ALA A 760 -17.65 3.02 -16.69
C ALA A 760 -17.79 1.49 -16.80
N GLU A 761 -19.02 0.97 -16.97
CA GLU A 761 -19.31 -0.44 -17.26
C GLU A 761 -18.48 -0.92 -18.47
N ASP A 762 -18.59 -0.21 -19.60
CA ASP A 762 -17.87 -0.53 -20.83
C ASP A 762 -16.35 -0.45 -20.67
N GLN A 763 -15.84 0.53 -19.92
CA GLN A 763 -14.41 0.70 -19.69
C GLN A 763 -13.83 -0.42 -18.81
N PHE A 764 -14.52 -0.83 -17.73
CA PHE A 764 -14.09 -1.98 -16.93
C PHE A 764 -14.18 -3.29 -17.71
N GLN A 765 -15.22 -3.46 -18.53
CA GLN A 765 -15.34 -4.64 -19.40
C GLN A 765 -14.22 -4.69 -20.45
N LYS A 766 -13.89 -3.56 -21.06
CA LYS A 766 -12.78 -3.42 -22.01
C LYS A 766 -11.44 -3.73 -21.35
N LEU A 767 -11.18 -3.16 -20.17
CA LEU A 767 -10.01 -3.45 -19.34
C LEU A 767 -9.87 -4.96 -19.08
N ALA A 768 -10.92 -5.61 -18.59
CA ALA A 768 -10.90 -7.04 -18.28
C ALA A 768 -10.62 -7.92 -19.52
N VAL A 769 -11.27 -7.63 -20.65
CA VAL A 769 -11.07 -8.36 -21.91
C VAL A 769 -9.64 -8.22 -22.43
N MET A 770 -9.08 -7.01 -22.39
CA MET A 770 -7.70 -6.78 -22.83
C MET A 770 -6.69 -7.45 -21.89
N TRP A 771 -6.92 -7.36 -20.57
CA TRP A 771 -6.05 -7.96 -19.57
C TRP A 771 -6.00 -9.49 -19.69
N LYS A 772 -7.14 -10.13 -19.98
CA LYS A 772 -7.22 -11.58 -20.19
C LYS A 772 -6.24 -12.09 -21.25
N LYS A 773 -6.01 -11.33 -22.33
CA LYS A 773 -5.05 -11.70 -23.39
C LYS A 773 -3.61 -11.77 -22.86
N GLY A 774 -3.23 -10.85 -21.97
CA GLY A 774 -1.95 -10.90 -21.28
C GLY A 774 -1.84 -12.13 -20.37
N LEU A 775 -2.92 -12.47 -19.66
CA LEU A 775 -2.97 -13.62 -18.76
C LEU A 775 -2.78 -14.95 -19.52
N GLU A 776 -3.49 -15.11 -20.64
CA GLU A 776 -3.34 -16.28 -21.53
C GLU A 776 -1.92 -16.40 -22.10
N THR A 777 -1.28 -15.26 -22.38
CA THR A 777 0.11 -15.22 -22.86
C THR A 777 1.11 -15.61 -21.76
N PHE A 778 0.93 -15.09 -20.55
CA PHE A 778 1.76 -15.46 -19.39
C PHE A 778 1.59 -16.95 -19.06
N LEU A 779 0.36 -17.47 -19.02
CA LEU A 779 0.11 -18.88 -18.75
C LEU A 779 0.86 -19.80 -19.73
N LYS A 780 0.92 -19.46 -21.02
CA LYS A 780 1.72 -20.20 -22.01
C LYS A 780 3.21 -20.11 -21.74
N ALA A 781 3.70 -18.95 -21.31
CA ALA A 781 5.11 -18.72 -20.99
C ALA A 781 5.59 -19.55 -19.79
N LEU A 782 4.72 -19.89 -18.83
CA LEU A 782 5.09 -20.70 -17.66
C LEU A 782 5.73 -22.03 -18.03
N ASN A 783 5.31 -22.67 -19.12
CA ASN A 783 5.86 -23.94 -19.60
C ASN A 783 7.33 -23.84 -20.03
N ARG A 784 7.85 -22.62 -20.21
CA ARG A 784 9.23 -22.32 -20.61
C ARG A 784 10.05 -21.71 -19.48
N VAL A 785 9.46 -21.53 -18.30
CA VAL A 785 10.16 -21.00 -17.13
C VAL A 785 11.02 -22.12 -16.53
N PRO A 786 12.33 -21.90 -16.29
CA PRO A 786 13.19 -22.88 -15.64
C PRO A 786 12.66 -23.27 -14.25
N ARG A 787 12.88 -24.54 -13.85
CA ARG A 787 12.34 -25.12 -12.60
C ARG A 787 12.63 -24.26 -11.36
N GLN A 788 13.84 -23.71 -11.26
CA GLN A 788 14.28 -22.86 -10.15
C GLN A 788 13.57 -21.50 -10.07
N LYS A 789 12.94 -21.04 -11.17
CA LYS A 789 12.17 -19.77 -11.25
C LYS A 789 10.66 -19.99 -11.26
N LEU A 790 10.19 -21.24 -11.43
CA LEU A 790 8.79 -21.56 -11.65
C LEU A 790 7.87 -21.15 -10.49
N SER A 791 8.30 -21.36 -9.25
CA SER A 791 7.49 -21.00 -8.07
C SER A 791 7.20 -19.50 -8.00
N ALA A 792 8.21 -18.66 -8.21
CA ALA A 792 8.05 -17.21 -8.26
C ALA A 792 7.18 -16.77 -9.45
N ALA A 793 7.38 -17.38 -10.63
CA ALA A 793 6.59 -17.08 -11.81
C ALA A 793 5.09 -17.43 -11.64
N GLN A 794 4.78 -18.49 -10.90
CA GLN A 794 3.40 -18.85 -10.60
C GLN A 794 2.74 -17.89 -9.59
N ILE A 795 3.50 -17.34 -8.64
CA ILE A 795 3.03 -16.25 -7.77
C ILE A 795 2.70 -15.01 -8.61
N ASP A 796 3.63 -14.61 -9.50
CA ASP A 796 3.42 -13.46 -10.40
C ASP A 796 2.21 -13.65 -11.32
N LEU A 797 1.94 -14.89 -11.78
CA LEU A 797 0.72 -15.21 -12.54
C LEU A 797 -0.55 -15.06 -11.68
N GLY A 798 -0.54 -15.55 -10.44
CA GLY A 798 -1.69 -15.43 -9.52
C GLY A 798 -2.03 -13.96 -9.19
N ILE A 799 -1.02 -13.11 -9.10
CA ILE A 799 -1.18 -11.65 -8.97
C ILE A 799 -1.87 -11.06 -10.22
N ALA A 800 -1.40 -11.43 -11.42
CA ALA A 800 -1.99 -10.98 -12.67
C ALA A 800 -3.43 -11.50 -12.86
N GLU A 801 -3.71 -12.74 -12.44
CA GLU A 801 -5.06 -13.31 -12.49
C GLU A 801 -6.00 -12.61 -11.50
N THR A 802 -5.54 -12.31 -10.29
CA THR A 802 -6.33 -11.56 -9.30
C THR A 802 -6.77 -10.20 -9.87
N CYS A 803 -5.88 -9.48 -10.56
CA CYS A 803 -6.25 -8.23 -11.24
C CYS A 803 -7.39 -8.43 -12.25
N TYR A 804 -7.28 -9.45 -13.11
CA TYR A 804 -8.35 -9.81 -14.06
C TYR A 804 -9.67 -10.11 -13.36
N LEU A 805 -9.66 -10.97 -12.34
CA LEU A 805 -10.86 -11.41 -11.62
C LEU A 805 -11.57 -10.22 -10.97
N HIS A 806 -10.81 -9.29 -10.39
CA HIS A 806 -11.34 -8.05 -9.81
C HIS A 806 -11.95 -7.13 -10.87
N PHE A 807 -11.25 -6.87 -11.99
CA PHE A 807 -11.78 -5.99 -13.04
C PHE A 807 -13.04 -6.57 -13.71
N GLN A 808 -13.06 -7.87 -13.98
CA GLN A 808 -14.24 -8.53 -14.54
C GLN A 808 -15.42 -8.51 -13.56
N SER A 809 -15.16 -8.74 -12.26
CA SER A 809 -16.21 -8.70 -11.25
C SER A 809 -16.79 -7.29 -11.08
N VAL A 810 -15.98 -6.23 -11.14
CA VAL A 810 -16.47 -4.85 -11.13
C VAL A 810 -17.41 -4.58 -12.32
N ALA A 811 -17.02 -4.99 -13.54
CA ALA A 811 -17.87 -4.86 -14.72
C ALA A 811 -19.20 -5.62 -14.55
N ASN A 812 -19.14 -6.86 -14.05
CA ASN A 812 -20.31 -7.68 -13.75
C ASN A 812 -21.25 -6.99 -12.75
N GLN A 813 -20.70 -6.44 -11.66
CA GLN A 813 -21.47 -5.83 -10.59
C GLN A 813 -22.14 -4.52 -11.02
N ILE A 814 -21.44 -3.64 -11.75
CA ILE A 814 -22.05 -2.42 -12.32
C ILE A 814 -23.24 -2.80 -13.20
N ARG A 815 -23.04 -3.78 -14.09
CA ARG A 815 -24.11 -4.28 -14.97
C ARG A 815 -25.26 -4.89 -14.18
N PHE A 816 -24.97 -5.70 -13.17
CA PHE A 816 -25.98 -6.33 -12.32
C PHE A 816 -26.88 -5.29 -11.65
N TYR A 817 -26.30 -4.25 -11.06
CA TYR A 817 -27.08 -3.23 -10.36
C TYR A 817 -27.86 -2.32 -11.30
N ARG A 818 -27.31 -1.98 -12.47
CA ARG A 818 -28.09 -1.29 -13.51
C ARG A 818 -29.30 -2.14 -13.95
N LEU A 819 -29.10 -3.43 -14.22
CA LEU A 819 -30.18 -4.34 -14.61
C LEU A 819 -31.19 -4.56 -13.47
N ARG A 820 -30.75 -4.52 -12.21
CA ARG A 820 -31.63 -4.62 -11.04
C ARG A 820 -32.67 -3.50 -11.02
N GLU A 821 -32.28 -2.25 -11.26
CA GLU A 821 -33.23 -1.12 -11.27
C GLU A 821 -34.29 -1.29 -12.38
N GLU A 822 -33.87 -1.78 -13.56
CA GLU A 822 -34.78 -2.13 -14.65
C GLU A 822 -35.68 -3.33 -14.27
N TYR A 823 -35.13 -4.35 -13.60
CA TYR A 823 -35.84 -5.56 -13.17
C TYR A 823 -36.92 -5.28 -12.12
N LEU A 824 -36.64 -4.40 -11.16
CA LEU A 824 -37.58 -4.05 -10.09
C LEU A 824 -38.79 -3.24 -10.60
N SER A 825 -38.63 -2.54 -11.72
CA SER A 825 -39.69 -1.73 -12.35
C SER A 825 -40.41 -2.45 -13.51
N ALA A 826 -39.79 -3.48 -14.09
CA ALA A 826 -40.38 -4.26 -15.18
C ALA A 826 -41.42 -5.30 -14.68
N HIS A 827 -42.29 -5.74 -15.59
CA HIS A 827 -43.27 -6.80 -15.35
C HIS A 827 -43.31 -7.81 -16.51
N GLY A 828 -43.83 -9.01 -16.24
CA GLY A 828 -44.08 -10.05 -17.25
C GLY A 828 -42.83 -10.45 -18.03
N ALA A 829 -42.93 -10.52 -19.36
CA ALA A 829 -41.84 -11.03 -20.21
C ALA A 829 -40.53 -10.21 -20.10
N ALA A 830 -40.63 -8.89 -19.95
CA ALA A 830 -39.45 -8.02 -19.81
C ALA A 830 -38.72 -8.29 -18.48
N GLN A 831 -39.47 -8.44 -17.38
CA GLN A 831 -38.89 -8.76 -16.08
C GLN A 831 -38.21 -10.13 -16.08
N ARG A 832 -38.83 -11.14 -16.72
CA ARG A 832 -38.23 -12.47 -16.85
C ARG A 832 -36.91 -12.44 -17.61
N GLU A 833 -36.82 -11.66 -18.70
CA GLU A 833 -35.59 -11.55 -19.48
C GLU A 833 -34.47 -10.84 -18.71
N LEU A 834 -34.79 -9.75 -18.01
CA LEU A 834 -33.85 -9.06 -17.13
C LEU A 834 -33.36 -9.98 -16.00
N GLY A 835 -34.27 -10.75 -15.40
CA GLY A 835 -33.95 -11.74 -14.38
C GLY A 835 -32.98 -12.81 -14.90
N ARG A 836 -33.21 -13.36 -16.10
CA ARG A 836 -32.29 -14.33 -16.73
C ARG A 836 -30.89 -13.75 -16.92
N GLN A 837 -30.77 -12.49 -17.35
CA GLN A 837 -29.47 -11.83 -17.49
C GLN A 837 -28.77 -11.63 -16.14
N MET A 838 -29.52 -11.23 -15.11
CA MET A 838 -28.99 -11.10 -13.75
C MET A 838 -28.53 -12.44 -13.16
N ALA A 839 -29.29 -13.52 -13.38
CA ALA A 839 -28.92 -14.87 -12.95
C ALA A 839 -27.66 -15.38 -13.66
N GLN A 840 -27.47 -15.05 -14.94
CA GLN A 840 -26.24 -15.36 -15.67
C GLN A 840 -25.03 -14.59 -15.13
N ILE A 841 -25.22 -13.35 -14.69
CA ILE A 841 -24.14 -12.60 -14.03
C ILE A 841 -23.79 -13.25 -12.69
N ALA A 842 -24.78 -13.65 -11.89
CA ALA A 842 -24.54 -14.36 -10.64
C ALA A 842 -23.76 -15.67 -10.85
N GLU A 843 -24.07 -16.43 -11.92
CA GLU A 843 -23.30 -17.62 -12.31
C GLU A 843 -21.84 -17.28 -12.62
N ASN A 844 -21.62 -16.24 -13.43
CA ASN A 844 -20.27 -15.80 -13.75
C ASN A 844 -19.50 -15.38 -12.48
N GLU A 845 -20.15 -14.71 -11.53
CA GLU A 845 -19.54 -14.33 -10.25
C GLU A 845 -19.18 -15.54 -9.39
N ILE A 846 -19.93 -16.65 -9.41
CA ILE A 846 -19.55 -17.91 -8.75
C ILE A 846 -18.21 -18.39 -9.32
N GLN A 847 -18.09 -18.47 -10.65
CA GLN A 847 -16.87 -18.94 -11.31
C GLN A 847 -15.65 -18.04 -11.01
N LEU A 848 -15.84 -16.72 -10.95
CA LEU A 848 -14.77 -15.79 -10.55
C LEU A 848 -14.37 -15.97 -9.08
N SER A 849 -15.35 -16.17 -8.19
CA SER A 849 -15.12 -16.35 -6.76
C SER A 849 -14.35 -17.63 -6.45
N VAL A 850 -14.68 -18.73 -7.10
CA VAL A 850 -13.96 -20.01 -6.97
C VAL A 850 -12.51 -19.87 -7.43
N ARG A 851 -12.26 -19.23 -8.58
CA ARG A 851 -10.88 -18.97 -9.04
C ARG A 851 -10.11 -18.07 -8.08
N GLN A 852 -10.76 -17.01 -7.58
CA GLN A 852 -10.14 -16.12 -6.61
C GLN A 852 -9.84 -16.83 -5.28
N TYR A 853 -10.70 -17.77 -4.86
CA TYR A 853 -10.48 -18.59 -3.66
C TYR A 853 -9.17 -19.35 -3.78
N HIS A 854 -8.92 -20.03 -4.89
CA HIS A 854 -7.67 -20.76 -5.10
C HIS A 854 -6.44 -19.84 -5.07
N ASN A 855 -6.53 -18.65 -5.65
CA ASN A 855 -5.44 -17.67 -5.60
C ASN A 855 -5.18 -17.18 -4.17
N ALA A 856 -6.21 -16.80 -3.43
CA ALA A 856 -6.10 -16.33 -2.04
C ALA A 856 -5.69 -17.44 -1.06
N ARG A 857 -6.02 -18.71 -1.33
CA ARG A 857 -5.54 -19.87 -0.57
C ARG A 857 -4.07 -20.15 -0.83
N ARG A 858 -3.58 -19.88 -2.04
CA ARG A 858 -2.22 -20.22 -2.44
C ARG A 858 -1.19 -19.17 -2.02
N ASP A 859 -1.54 -17.90 -2.03
CA ASP A 859 -0.64 -16.81 -1.67
C ASP A 859 -1.31 -15.84 -0.70
N SER A 860 -0.76 -15.78 0.51
CA SER A 860 -1.28 -14.95 1.60
C SER A 860 -1.10 -13.44 1.35
N CYS A 861 -0.37 -13.01 0.31
CA CYS A 861 -0.37 -11.61 -0.12
C CYS A 861 -1.70 -11.18 -0.78
N ILE A 862 -2.47 -12.12 -1.33
CA ILE A 862 -3.69 -11.79 -2.08
C ILE A 862 -4.78 -11.32 -1.11
N GLY A 863 -5.42 -10.21 -1.45
CA GLY A 863 -6.41 -9.55 -0.61
C GLY A 863 -5.81 -8.69 0.50
N TYR A 864 -4.49 -8.71 0.74
CA TYR A 864 -3.84 -7.94 1.79
C TYR A 864 -3.35 -6.55 1.32
N GLU A 865 -3.57 -5.54 2.15
CA GLU A 865 -3.06 -4.18 2.02
C GLU A 865 -2.55 -3.68 3.39
N ALA A 866 -1.49 -2.88 3.41
CA ALA A 866 -0.76 -2.50 4.62
C ALA A 866 -1.58 -1.68 5.64
N SER A 867 -2.44 -0.78 5.16
CA SER A 867 -3.27 0.11 6.00
C SER A 867 -4.66 -0.44 6.34
N ASN A 868 -5.14 -1.42 5.58
CA ASN A 868 -6.51 -1.95 5.62
C ASN A 868 -6.56 -3.44 5.96
N GLN A 869 -5.41 -4.11 6.03
CA GLN A 869 -5.27 -5.55 6.23
C GLN A 869 -5.94 -6.34 5.09
N TYR A 870 -6.68 -7.41 5.39
CA TYR A 870 -7.33 -8.21 4.35
C TYR A 870 -8.68 -7.61 3.94
N TYR A 871 -8.81 -7.29 2.65
CA TYR A 871 -10.09 -6.96 2.01
C TYR A 871 -11.01 -8.17 1.89
N TYR A 872 -10.46 -9.37 1.91
CA TYR A 872 -11.20 -10.62 2.05
C TYR A 872 -10.25 -11.74 2.45
N ARG A 873 -10.82 -12.76 3.06
CA ARG A 873 -10.22 -14.06 3.32
C ARG A 873 -10.92 -15.13 2.45
N PRO A 874 -10.33 -16.33 2.30
CA PRO A 874 -10.92 -17.36 1.45
C PRO A 874 -12.40 -17.64 1.72
N LEU A 875 -12.85 -17.67 2.98
CA LEU A 875 -14.28 -17.91 3.27
C LEU A 875 -15.22 -16.78 2.87
N ASP A 876 -14.75 -15.55 2.66
CA ASP A 876 -15.57 -14.45 2.12
C ASP A 876 -15.92 -14.71 0.64
N LEU A 877 -15.03 -15.37 -0.09
CA LEU A 877 -15.27 -15.75 -1.49
C LEU A 877 -16.24 -16.93 -1.59
N VAL A 878 -16.22 -17.83 -0.60
CA VAL A 878 -17.23 -18.88 -0.45
C VAL A 878 -18.57 -18.26 -0.03
N GLU A 879 -18.58 -17.23 0.82
CA GLU A 879 -19.80 -16.47 1.15
C GLU A 879 -20.41 -15.85 -0.12
N LYS A 880 -19.59 -15.27 -1.00
CA LYS A 880 -20.07 -14.77 -2.29
C LYS A 880 -20.74 -15.87 -3.12
N VAL A 881 -20.19 -17.08 -3.16
CA VAL A 881 -20.81 -18.23 -3.84
C VAL A 881 -22.21 -18.49 -3.27
N LEU A 882 -22.36 -18.55 -1.94
CA LEU A 882 -23.66 -18.72 -1.28
C LEU A 882 -24.63 -17.58 -1.62
N ASN A 883 -24.13 -16.35 -1.63
CA ASN A 883 -24.89 -15.16 -1.99
C ASN A 883 -25.38 -15.23 -3.45
N CYS A 884 -24.53 -15.60 -4.40
CA CYS A 884 -24.92 -15.75 -5.81
C CYS A 884 -25.95 -16.87 -6.01
N HIS A 885 -25.79 -18.02 -5.36
CA HIS A 885 -26.81 -19.09 -5.40
C HIS A 885 -28.14 -18.61 -4.86
N TYR A 886 -28.15 -17.91 -3.72
CA TYR A 886 -29.37 -17.30 -3.18
C TYR A 886 -30.01 -16.34 -4.19
N VAL A 887 -29.21 -15.46 -4.80
CA VAL A 887 -29.69 -14.51 -5.82
C VAL A 887 -30.33 -15.25 -7.00
N GLN A 888 -29.69 -16.29 -7.53
CA GLN A 888 -30.23 -17.11 -8.61
C GLN A 888 -31.55 -17.78 -8.21
N THR A 889 -31.59 -18.47 -7.06
CA THR A 889 -32.80 -19.15 -6.59
C THR A 889 -33.97 -18.18 -6.44
N ARG A 890 -33.73 -16.98 -5.91
CA ARG A 890 -34.77 -15.95 -5.75
C ARG A 890 -35.28 -15.41 -7.07
N ILE A 891 -34.39 -15.16 -8.03
CA ILE A 891 -34.78 -14.73 -9.38
C ILE A 891 -35.60 -15.82 -10.07
N THR A 892 -35.12 -17.07 -10.07
CA THR A 892 -35.81 -18.19 -10.71
C THR A 892 -37.18 -18.43 -10.09
N ALA A 893 -37.28 -18.46 -8.76
CA ALA A 893 -38.56 -18.64 -8.08
C ALA A 893 -39.57 -17.52 -8.41
N GLU A 894 -39.12 -16.29 -8.61
CA GLU A 894 -39.99 -15.18 -9.02
C GLU A 894 -40.40 -15.29 -10.49
N ILE A 895 -39.49 -15.71 -11.36
CA ILE A 895 -39.80 -15.99 -12.78
C ILE A 895 -40.84 -17.11 -12.91
N ASP A 896 -40.68 -18.20 -12.16
CA ASP A 896 -41.56 -19.37 -12.22
C ASP A 896 -42.97 -19.08 -11.72
N ARG A 897 -43.14 -18.17 -10.75
CA ARG A 897 -44.47 -17.72 -10.30
C ARG A 897 -45.26 -16.94 -11.35
N GLN A 898 -44.58 -16.40 -12.37
CA GLN A 898 -45.17 -15.57 -13.42
C GLN A 898 -45.49 -16.34 -14.71
N VAL A 899 -45.18 -17.64 -14.74
CA VAL A 899 -45.54 -18.61 -15.78
C VAL A 899 -46.78 -19.36 -15.30
#